data_AF-A0A8J2VQQ8-F1
#
_entry.id   AF-A0A8J2VQQ8-F1
#
_cell.length_a   1.000
_cell.length_b   1.000
_cell.length_c   1.000
_cell.angle_alpha   90.00
_cell.angle_beta   90.00
_cell.angle_gamma   90.00
#
_symmetry.space_group_name_H-M   'P 1'
#
loop_
_entity.id
_entity.type
_entity.pdbx_description
1 polymer ?
#
loop_
_entity_poly.entity_id
_entity_poly.type
_entity_poly.pdbx_seq_one_letter_code
_entity_poly.pdbx_strand_id
1 'polypeptide(L)'
;MAIVFIGVFLCPRRARKQFLTDEYIAAALEDGADSEDGLDFDDDSLADPDFIPELETFEDDNVALDIDMDSLIETLEDKQENPSTSAEIDPSNVSVPQLSSAQDSQQMSNEQFQGKKKPAKLVLRWKKKNLELNAEQLMFKGNKTLGPDLLDLHTPIQFFLYLFPKELIQNIAEETNLYRVQKDPNSTSHMTEMDVRQFIGVVYLMSLIQLPRVINHWSPILVHVAELVLQQGGQHVWRIVRTYIDDQSESQVTKEENVSEDLQTTRQNTPGTRNMNTVITKMNSIHFIVALSALVSCMAAKPDLRFAWKQVDYVWDNPSQRENAVKNGVFVQENNLPLGLARWKNKLFVTIPRWKNGVASSLNYVDVDGPKDQILKPYPSMKDNLIPDLATELPTNKSIVSVFRLYVDPCDRLWVIDSGLADILGSGNQIAGPSIVIFDLNTDKLLHRYYFKVSDIKEDSFFANIVVDVDKNTCDDAYAYVPDLGAFGVVVYSLKQDDSWRVAHHYFHFEPLAGSYNVSGIVFHWTDGVFALSLSEPRENGFRTMFFHAFSSTKEFCVSTELLRNYRQINRNEAFNDFKLLGDRGENTQSSASYYDTNTSVLFYTQVNRDGIGCWNSNKPYTPENNPLLFNDPINFEFLNDLKVDSEGILWLLSDKLPRFMYQSLDPNEINYRIMSIKAKDAIAGTVCE
;
A
#
# COMPACT_ATOMS: atom_id res chain seq x y z
N MET A 1 -21.75 17.10 8.42
CA MET A 1 -22.29 18.37 8.88
C MET A 1 -21.13 19.28 8.71
N ALA A 2 -21.01 19.89 7.55
CA ALA A 2 -20.74 19.28 6.25
C ALA A 2 -19.39 19.86 5.83
N ILE A 3 -18.89 19.44 4.67
CA ILE A 3 -18.13 20.35 3.82
C ILE A 3 -18.70 21.78 3.96
N VAL A 4 -17.84 22.65 4.51
CA VAL A 4 -17.85 24.11 4.37
C VAL A 4 -18.88 24.83 5.23
N PHE A 5 -18.40 25.64 6.18
CA PHE A 5 -18.64 27.09 6.29
C PHE A 5 -17.66 27.57 7.37
N ILE A 6 -16.80 28.57 7.14
CA ILE A 6 -17.05 29.83 6.44
C ILE A 6 -15.77 30.21 5.68
N GLY A 7 -15.79 30.53 4.39
CA GLY A 7 -16.91 30.72 3.51
C GLY A 7 -16.45 31.54 2.32
N VAL A 8 -16.95 31.15 1.16
CA VAL A 8 -17.05 31.95 -0.06
C VAL A 8 -17.25 33.43 0.27
N PHE A 9 -16.32 34.30 -0.13
CA PHE A 9 -16.58 35.61 -0.75
C PHE A 9 -15.27 36.20 -1.32
N LEU A 10 -15.17 36.17 -2.65
CA LEU A 10 -14.69 37.22 -3.56
C LEU A 10 -13.38 37.99 -3.21
N CYS A 11 -12.40 37.81 -4.10
CA CYS A 11 -11.57 38.86 -4.70
C CYS A 11 -12.15 40.30 -4.62
N PRO A 12 -11.35 41.40 -4.65
CA PRO A 12 -9.99 41.64 -4.17
C PRO A 12 -9.91 42.88 -3.23
N ARG A 13 -8.81 43.08 -2.50
CA ARG A 13 -8.13 44.40 -2.43
C ARG A 13 -6.73 44.31 -1.83
N ARG A 14 -5.77 44.78 -2.63
CA ARG A 14 -4.35 45.03 -2.30
C ARG A 14 -4.20 45.76 -0.96
N ALA A 15 -3.20 45.40 -0.15
CA ALA A 15 -1.98 46.22 0.00
C ALA A 15 -1.02 45.75 1.11
N ARG A 16 0.26 45.66 0.69
CA ARG A 16 1.55 45.92 1.36
C ARG A 16 2.03 45.09 2.58
N LYS A 17 3.17 44.42 2.30
CA LYS A 17 4.14 43.78 3.20
C LYS A 17 4.63 44.67 4.35
N GLN A 18 4.76 44.09 5.53
CA GLN A 18 5.68 44.51 6.60
C GLN A 18 6.49 43.27 7.03
N PHE A 19 7.82 43.40 7.14
CA PHE A 19 8.71 42.35 7.64
C PHE A 19 8.67 42.32 9.17
N LEU A 20 8.56 41.12 9.75
CA LEU A 20 8.53 40.89 11.20
C LEU A 20 9.96 40.70 11.75
N THR A 21 10.27 41.33 12.88
CA THR A 21 11.57 41.25 13.58
C THR A 21 11.65 40.02 14.48
N ASP A 22 12.87 39.61 14.85
CA ASP A 22 13.14 38.39 15.63
C ASP A 22 12.41 38.35 16.99
N GLU A 23 12.09 39.50 17.60
CA GLU A 23 11.26 39.60 18.80
C GLU A 23 9.80 39.16 18.57
N TYR A 24 9.26 39.34 17.37
CA TYR A 24 7.88 38.91 17.03
C TYR A 24 7.79 37.40 16.78
N ILE A 25 8.91 36.79 16.35
CA ILE A 25 9.02 35.34 16.17
C ILE A 25 9.20 34.65 17.53
N ALA A 26 9.94 35.26 18.46
CA ALA A 26 10.09 34.76 19.82
C ALA A 26 8.75 34.81 20.60
N ALA A 27 7.95 35.86 20.43
CA ALA A 27 6.63 35.97 21.06
C ALA A 27 5.59 34.98 20.49
N ALA A 28 5.71 34.59 19.21
CA ALA A 28 4.79 33.63 18.58
C ALA A 28 5.09 32.16 18.95
N LEU A 29 6.21 31.88 19.61
CA LEU A 29 6.60 30.55 20.08
C LEU A 29 6.23 30.29 21.56
N GLU A 30 5.72 31.29 22.29
CA GLU A 30 5.34 31.15 23.71
C GLU A 30 3.84 30.89 23.96
N ASP A 31 2.95 31.13 22.99
CA ASP A 31 1.51 30.89 23.17
C ASP A 31 1.02 29.69 22.35
N GLY A 32 0.97 28.52 22.99
CA GLY A 32 0.35 27.31 22.46
C GLY A 32 -1.04 27.10 23.02
N ALA A 33 -2.08 27.29 22.20
CA ALA A 33 -3.35 26.56 22.24
C ALA A 33 -4.27 26.93 21.06
N ASP A 34 -5.01 25.93 20.58
CA ASP A 34 -6.19 25.93 19.68
C ASP A 34 -5.90 25.85 18.16
N SER A 35 -6.47 24.92 17.38
CA SER A 35 -7.44 23.82 17.58
C SER A 35 -7.56 23.04 16.26
N GLU A 36 -7.85 21.73 16.30
CA GLU A 36 -8.39 20.96 15.17
C GLU A 36 -9.92 20.82 15.27
N ASP A 37 -10.63 20.76 14.13
CA ASP A 37 -12.03 20.31 14.07
C ASP A 37 -12.33 19.51 12.77
N GLY A 38 -12.89 18.30 12.92
CA GLY A 38 -13.27 17.33 11.86
C GLY A 38 -14.74 17.36 11.36
N LEU A 39 -15.13 16.30 10.62
CA LEU A 39 -16.41 16.02 9.91
C LEU A 39 -17.62 15.72 10.87
N ASP A 40 -18.94 15.84 10.57
CA ASP A 40 -19.88 14.77 10.05
C ASP A 40 -21.39 15.11 10.23
N PHE A 41 -22.31 14.65 9.33
CA PHE A 41 -23.81 14.81 9.18
C PHE A 41 -24.26 13.35 8.91
N ASP A 42 -25.38 12.77 9.32
CA ASP A 42 -26.52 13.10 10.19
C ASP A 42 -27.34 11.80 10.41
N ASP A 43 -28.22 11.85 11.42
CA ASP A 43 -29.50 11.13 11.58
C ASP A 43 -29.54 9.76 12.30
N ASP A 44 -30.05 9.79 13.54
CA ASP A 44 -31.01 8.80 14.06
C ASP A 44 -31.88 9.47 15.14
N SER A 45 -33.15 9.67 14.79
CA SER A 45 -34.38 9.61 15.61
C SER A 45 -34.34 10.10 17.08
N LEU A 46 -35.05 11.19 17.33
CA LEU A 46 -35.40 11.73 18.64
C LEU A 46 -36.45 10.87 19.38
N ALA A 47 -36.24 10.65 20.69
CA ALA A 47 -37.31 10.81 21.69
C ALA A 47 -36.74 11.02 23.11
N ASP A 48 -37.36 11.99 23.77
CA ASP A 48 -36.97 12.76 24.97
C ASP A 48 -37.19 11.99 26.31
N PRO A 49 -36.43 12.30 27.37
CA PRO A 49 -36.51 11.66 28.67
C PRO A 49 -37.39 12.49 29.60
N ASP A 50 -38.65 12.11 29.80
CA ASP A 50 -39.38 12.35 31.07
C ASP A 50 -40.71 11.56 31.08
N PHE A 51 -40.62 10.24 30.89
CA PHE A 51 -41.74 9.32 31.08
C PHE A 51 -41.34 8.18 32.03
N ILE A 52 -41.88 8.20 33.25
CA ILE A 52 -42.27 7.00 34.04
C ILE A 52 -43.59 7.35 34.76
N PRO A 53 -44.58 6.45 34.80
CA PRO A 53 -45.99 6.81 34.80
C PRO A 53 -46.59 6.93 36.21
N GLU A 54 -47.64 7.76 36.35
CA GLU A 54 -48.92 7.30 36.89
C GLU A 54 -50.07 8.32 36.65
N LEU A 55 -51.22 7.72 36.30
CA LEU A 55 -52.58 8.23 36.06
C LEU A 55 -53.02 9.56 36.73
N GLU A 56 -53.66 10.48 35.99
CA GLU A 56 -55.14 10.61 35.81
C GLU A 56 -55.55 11.99 35.20
N THR A 57 -56.11 11.93 33.98
CA THR A 57 -57.29 12.64 33.41
C THR A 57 -57.55 14.17 33.45
N PHE A 58 -58.14 14.63 32.30
CA PHE A 58 -58.98 15.83 32.04
C PHE A 58 -58.25 17.19 31.90
N GLU A 59 -58.60 18.15 31.02
CA GLU A 59 -59.44 18.34 29.81
C GLU A 59 -59.11 19.78 29.29
N ASP A 60 -59.42 20.05 28.02
CA ASP A 60 -59.77 21.34 27.37
C ASP A 60 -58.75 22.47 27.02
N ASP A 61 -58.61 22.65 25.70
CA ASP A 61 -58.88 23.86 24.86
C ASP A 61 -58.22 25.23 25.13
N ASN A 62 -57.46 25.75 24.14
CA ASN A 62 -57.87 26.86 23.25
C ASN A 62 -56.71 27.54 22.44
N VAL A 63 -56.79 27.39 21.11
CA VAL A 63 -56.69 28.31 19.95
C VAL A 63 -56.07 29.74 20.04
N ALA A 64 -55.42 30.14 18.91
CA ALA A 64 -55.21 31.48 18.29
C ALA A 64 -53.78 32.08 18.41
N LEU A 65 -52.98 32.37 17.36
CA LEU A 65 -53.08 33.08 16.05
C LEU A 65 -52.35 34.46 16.07
N ASP A 66 -51.25 34.52 15.32
CA ASP A 66 -50.72 35.55 14.39
C ASP A 66 -50.78 37.09 14.62
N ILE A 67 -49.58 37.69 14.49
CA ILE A 67 -49.11 38.82 13.63
C ILE A 67 -49.72 40.25 13.80
N ASP A 68 -48.86 41.29 13.93
CA ASP A 68 -48.65 42.46 13.01
C ASP A 68 -47.66 43.49 13.63
N MET A 69 -46.58 43.97 13.00
CA MET A 69 -46.47 44.89 11.84
C MET A 69 -46.51 46.38 12.22
N ASP A 70 -45.47 46.82 12.92
CA ASP A 70 -44.95 48.20 12.82
C ASP A 70 -44.03 48.34 11.59
N SER A 71 -44.54 47.88 10.44
CA SER A 71 -44.29 48.62 9.21
C SER A 71 -44.90 50.01 9.37
N LEU A 72 -44.42 50.97 8.58
CA LEU A 72 -44.80 52.38 8.60
C LEU A 72 -44.09 53.21 9.68
N ILE A 73 -42.80 53.47 9.46
CA ILE A 73 -42.33 54.80 9.06
C ILE A 73 -41.00 54.59 8.32
N GLU A 74 -41.14 54.10 7.09
CA GLU A 74 -40.33 54.57 5.98
C GLU A 74 -40.77 56.02 5.69
N THR A 75 -39.91 56.84 5.10
CA THR A 75 -40.00 58.30 4.88
C THR A 75 -39.72 59.13 6.14
N LEU A 76 -38.59 59.82 6.25
CA LEU A 76 -38.24 60.97 5.40
C LEU A 76 -36.71 61.23 5.35
N GLU A 77 -36.23 61.44 4.12
CA GLU A 77 -35.30 62.52 3.69
C GLU A 77 -33.80 62.50 4.06
N ASP A 78 -33.00 61.96 3.14
CA ASP A 78 -32.10 62.68 2.21
C ASP A 78 -31.30 63.94 2.64
N LYS A 79 -30.01 63.90 2.24
CA LYS A 79 -29.04 64.98 1.85
C LYS A 79 -28.00 65.53 2.84
N GLN A 80 -26.75 65.10 2.58
CA GLN A 80 -25.52 65.87 2.26
C GLN A 80 -25.19 67.17 3.03
N GLU A 81 -24.02 67.22 3.67
CA GLU A 81 -22.83 68.00 3.22
C GLU A 81 -21.57 67.78 4.10
N ASN A 82 -20.40 67.95 3.46
CA ASN A 82 -19.00 67.86 3.95
C ASN A 82 -18.50 69.27 4.42
N PRO A 83 -17.24 69.48 4.88
CA PRO A 83 -16.59 69.04 6.12
C PRO A 83 -15.89 70.23 6.87
N SER A 84 -15.07 69.91 7.88
CA SER A 84 -13.94 70.68 8.47
C SER A 84 -14.14 71.61 9.69
N THR A 85 -13.65 71.12 10.83
CA THR A 85 -12.76 71.74 11.85
C THR A 85 -12.84 73.24 12.17
N SER A 86 -13.16 73.56 13.43
CA SER A 86 -12.22 74.16 14.44
C SER A 86 -12.94 74.51 15.74
N ALA A 87 -12.23 74.40 16.85
CA ALA A 87 -12.65 74.67 18.23
C ALA A 87 -12.77 76.18 18.55
N GLU A 88 -13.58 76.53 19.58
CA GLU A 88 -13.30 77.43 20.72
C GLU A 88 -14.64 77.91 21.38
N ILE A 89 -14.95 77.53 22.64
CA ILE A 89 -14.77 78.24 23.95
C ILE A 89 -16.03 78.99 24.45
N ASP A 90 -16.60 78.45 25.55
CA ASP A 90 -16.96 79.00 26.90
C ASP A 90 -17.43 80.47 27.08
N PRO A 91 -18.22 80.82 28.14
CA PRO A 91 -17.65 80.99 29.49
C PRO A 91 -18.51 80.60 30.72
N SER A 92 -17.77 80.22 31.79
CA SER A 92 -17.99 80.49 33.26
C SER A 92 -18.93 79.54 34.04
N ASN A 93 -18.66 79.08 35.29
CA ASN A 93 -17.76 79.54 36.37
C ASN A 93 -17.52 78.42 37.45
N VAL A 94 -16.24 78.25 37.86
CA VAL A 94 -15.71 78.24 39.27
C VAL A 94 -15.64 76.94 40.17
N SER A 95 -14.36 76.54 40.41
CA SER A 95 -13.59 76.07 41.62
C SER A 95 -13.68 74.66 42.28
N VAL A 96 -12.70 73.77 41.97
CA VAL A 96 -11.50 73.23 42.71
C VAL A 96 -11.52 73.19 44.27
N PRO A 97 -11.01 72.17 45.05
CA PRO A 97 -9.71 71.43 44.93
C PRO A 97 -9.62 69.90 45.22
N GLN A 98 -8.43 69.34 44.88
CA GLN A 98 -7.93 67.96 45.04
C GLN A 98 -7.88 67.40 46.47
N LEU A 99 -7.91 66.05 46.65
CA LEU A 99 -6.81 65.26 47.28
C LEU A 99 -6.99 63.72 47.19
N SER A 100 -5.85 63.04 47.18
CA SER A 100 -5.57 61.58 47.22
C SER A 100 -5.89 60.87 48.55
N SER A 101 -6.12 59.55 48.53
CA SER A 101 -5.41 58.49 49.30
C SER A 101 -6.21 57.18 49.43
N ALA A 102 -5.52 56.13 49.88
CA ALA A 102 -5.75 54.69 49.72
C ALA A 102 -6.64 54.00 50.79
N GLN A 103 -7.03 52.75 50.48
CA GLN A 103 -7.31 51.58 51.37
C GLN A 103 -8.40 51.76 52.47
N ASP A 104 -9.21 50.79 52.87
CA ASP A 104 -9.00 49.35 53.05
C ASP A 104 -10.36 48.67 53.41
N SER A 105 -10.42 47.34 53.27
CA SER A 105 -11.16 46.39 54.13
C SER A 105 -12.72 46.38 54.08
N GLN A 106 -13.44 45.27 54.17
CA GLN A 106 -13.15 43.89 54.58
C GLN A 106 -14.39 43.02 54.26
N GLN A 107 -14.16 41.71 54.11
CA GLN A 107 -15.05 40.61 54.55
C GLN A 107 -16.41 40.42 53.85
N MET A 108 -16.94 39.22 53.67
CA MET A 108 -16.46 37.85 53.85
C MET A 108 -17.54 36.95 53.24
N SER A 109 -17.13 35.71 52.97
CA SER A 109 -17.96 34.49 52.97
C SER A 109 -19.11 34.45 51.98
N ASN A 110 -18.94 33.65 50.94
CA ASN A 110 -19.30 32.24 50.95
C ASN A 110 -20.78 32.04 51.28
N GLU A 111 -21.59 31.97 50.23
CA GLU A 111 -22.64 30.97 50.24
C GLU A 111 -22.09 29.67 49.67
N GLN A 112 -22.03 28.70 50.59
CA GLN A 112 -22.36 27.31 50.35
C GLN A 112 -23.46 27.19 49.29
N PHE A 113 -23.52 26.10 48.54
CA PHE A 113 -24.71 25.26 48.68
C PHE A 113 -24.64 23.91 47.96
N GLN A 114 -25.30 22.97 48.65
CA GLN A 114 -26.16 21.90 48.13
C GLN A 114 -25.56 20.56 47.71
N GLY A 115 -26.12 19.52 48.33
CA GLY A 115 -25.96 18.15 47.87
C GLY A 115 -26.83 17.83 46.66
N LYS A 116 -26.39 16.85 45.86
CA LYS A 116 -27.17 15.69 45.38
C LYS A 116 -26.40 14.85 44.33
N LYS A 117 -26.63 13.53 44.40
CA LYS A 117 -26.69 12.50 43.33
C LYS A 117 -25.40 11.90 42.73
N LYS A 118 -25.46 10.56 42.54
CA LYS A 118 -24.49 9.70 41.83
C LYS A 118 -24.45 10.07 40.33
N PRO A 119 -23.26 10.08 39.70
CA PRO A 119 -23.07 10.81 38.44
C PRO A 119 -23.66 10.05 37.24
N ALA A 120 -24.45 10.78 36.46
CA ALA A 120 -24.97 10.37 35.17
C ALA A 120 -23.84 10.13 34.16
N LYS A 121 -24.15 9.36 33.10
CA LYS A 121 -23.32 9.20 31.89
C LYS A 121 -22.88 10.60 31.43
N LEU A 122 -21.57 10.84 31.34
CA LEU A 122 -21.02 12.12 30.86
C LEU A 122 -21.47 12.34 29.42
N VAL A 123 -22.47 13.19 29.24
CA VAL A 123 -22.82 13.73 27.92
C VAL A 123 -21.81 14.83 27.65
N LEU A 124 -20.82 14.52 26.81
CA LEU A 124 -19.88 15.50 26.30
C LEU A 124 -20.65 16.47 25.40
N ARG A 125 -20.66 17.76 25.77
CA ARG A 125 -21.11 18.85 24.91
C ARG A 125 -19.89 19.62 24.42
N TRP A 126 -19.69 19.63 23.11
CA TRP A 126 -18.77 20.56 22.48
C TRP A 126 -19.25 22.00 22.71
N LYS A 127 -18.34 22.89 23.13
CA LYS A 127 -18.58 24.34 23.32
C LYS A 127 -17.60 25.12 22.45
N LYS A 128 -18.06 26.15 21.75
CA LYS A 128 -17.18 27.14 21.11
C LYS A 128 -16.66 28.15 22.14
N LYS A 129 -15.52 27.85 22.76
CA LYS A 129 -14.71 28.75 23.62
C LYS A 129 -13.24 28.33 23.53
N ASN A 130 -12.30 29.25 23.76
CA ASN A 130 -10.86 28.98 23.80
C ASN A 130 -10.49 27.97 24.91
N LEU A 131 -9.45 27.16 24.68
CA LEU A 131 -8.91 26.19 25.64
C LEU A 131 -8.16 26.90 26.77
N GLU A 132 -8.72 26.89 27.97
CA GLU A 132 -8.07 27.44 29.17
C GLU A 132 -7.40 26.31 29.97
N LEU A 133 -6.08 26.19 29.86
CA LEU A 133 -5.27 25.21 30.60
C LEU A 133 -4.80 25.79 31.94
N ASN A 134 -4.65 24.95 32.97
CA ASN A 134 -4.17 25.43 34.28
C ASN A 134 -2.63 25.50 34.34
N ALA A 135 -2.10 26.36 35.21
CA ALA A 135 -0.66 26.59 35.34
C ALA A 135 0.15 25.34 35.79
N GLU A 136 -0.50 24.35 36.41
CA GLU A 136 0.16 23.10 36.84
C GLU A 136 0.34 22.09 35.70
N GLN A 137 -0.50 22.16 34.66
CA GLN A 137 -0.35 21.42 33.41
C GLN A 137 0.74 22.04 32.50
N LEU A 138 1.02 23.34 32.68
CA LEU A 138 2.08 24.07 31.96
C LEU A 138 3.46 23.95 32.63
N MET A 139 3.54 23.50 33.88
CA MET A 139 4.83 23.37 34.57
C MET A 139 5.63 22.16 34.06
N PHE A 140 6.79 22.45 33.47
CA PHE A 140 7.76 21.46 32.99
C PHE A 140 8.29 20.58 34.13
N LYS A 141 7.95 19.28 34.13
CA LYS A 141 8.29 18.32 35.21
C LYS A 141 9.66 17.63 35.09
N GLY A 142 10.43 17.93 34.04
CA GLY A 142 11.88 17.78 34.01
C GLY A 142 12.48 16.47 33.47
N ASN A 143 13.30 16.60 32.42
CA ASN A 143 14.76 16.40 32.45
C ASN A 143 15.41 17.50 31.57
N LYS A 144 16.48 18.18 32.02
CA LYS A 144 17.18 19.28 31.31
C LYS A 144 18.46 18.87 30.59
N THR A 145 18.82 17.59 30.62
CA THR A 145 19.95 17.08 29.85
C THR A 145 19.53 16.83 28.41
N LEU A 146 20.16 17.51 27.45
CA LEU A 146 19.99 17.24 26.02
C LEU A 146 20.62 15.88 25.69
N GLY A 147 19.90 15.05 24.94
CA GLY A 147 20.42 13.77 24.47
C GLY A 147 21.66 13.97 23.59
N PRO A 148 22.62 13.02 23.58
CA PRO A 148 23.84 13.11 22.78
C PRO A 148 23.55 13.35 21.29
N ASP A 149 22.43 12.83 20.77
CA ASP A 149 21.99 12.97 19.37
C ASP A 149 21.71 14.44 18.95
N LEU A 150 21.42 15.33 19.89
CA LEU A 150 21.19 16.76 19.64
C LEU A 150 22.48 17.58 19.56
N LEU A 151 23.57 17.07 20.15
CA LEU A 151 24.88 17.73 20.15
C LEU A 151 25.67 17.45 18.87
N ASP A 152 25.29 16.40 18.13
CA ASP A 152 25.89 15.98 16.86
C ASP A 152 25.29 16.70 15.62
N LEU A 153 24.32 17.59 15.82
CA LEU A 153 23.71 18.42 14.76
C LEU A 153 24.50 19.74 14.60
N HIS A 154 24.95 20.07 13.39
CA HIS A 154 25.88 21.19 13.15
C HIS A 154 25.34 22.28 12.21
N THR A 155 24.19 22.07 11.57
CA THR A 155 23.61 23.01 10.62
C THR A 155 22.13 23.30 10.92
N PRO A 156 21.61 24.51 10.63
CA PRO A 156 20.21 24.85 10.90
C PRO A 156 19.18 23.90 10.28
N ILE A 157 19.49 23.36 9.09
CA ILE A 157 18.64 22.34 8.42
C ILE A 157 18.59 21.02 9.21
N GLN A 158 19.67 20.64 9.87
CA GLN A 158 19.72 19.41 10.67
C GLN A 158 18.90 19.54 11.97
N PHE A 159 18.90 20.72 12.60
CA PHE A 159 17.99 21.00 13.74
C PHE A 159 16.53 21.00 13.31
N PHE A 160 16.23 21.55 12.14
CA PHE A 160 14.87 21.53 11.57
C PHE A 160 14.39 20.10 11.25
N LEU A 161 15.22 19.29 10.59
CA LEU A 161 14.91 17.88 10.27
C LEU A 161 14.97 16.95 11.48
N TYR A 162 15.48 17.42 12.61
CA TYR A 162 15.37 16.71 13.89
C TYR A 162 13.98 16.90 14.52
N LEU A 163 13.35 18.07 14.34
CA LEU A 163 12.00 18.40 14.82
C LEU A 163 10.89 18.00 13.84
N PHE A 164 11.19 18.07 12.55
CA PHE A 164 10.42 17.47 11.47
C PHE A 164 11.19 16.27 10.95
N PRO A 165 11.30 15.21 11.78
CA PRO A 165 11.92 14.00 11.34
C PRO A 165 11.16 13.49 10.13
N LYS A 166 11.86 12.73 9.31
CA LYS A 166 11.27 12.15 8.11
C LYS A 166 9.97 11.41 8.43
N GLU A 167 9.89 10.75 9.58
CA GLU A 167 8.68 10.08 10.05
C GLU A 167 7.49 11.04 10.25
N LEU A 168 7.72 12.28 10.71
CA LEU A 168 6.65 13.27 10.89
C LEU A 168 6.12 13.80 9.55
N ILE A 169 7.02 14.11 8.61
CA ILE A 169 6.64 14.55 7.25
C ILE A 169 5.84 13.45 6.54
N GLN A 170 6.24 12.20 6.77
CA GLN A 170 5.56 11.04 6.24
C GLN A 170 4.16 10.89 6.86
N ASN A 171 4.02 11.06 8.17
CA ASN A 171 2.72 11.06 8.84
C ASN A 171 1.77 12.15 8.32
N ILE A 172 2.25 13.37 8.08
CA ILE A 172 1.44 14.48 7.56
C ILE A 172 0.92 14.18 6.14
N ALA A 173 1.75 13.55 5.30
CA ALA A 173 1.33 13.11 3.97
C ALA A 173 0.24 12.02 4.06
N GLU A 174 0.47 11.01 4.90
CA GLU A 174 -0.45 9.89 5.12
C GLU A 174 -1.82 10.36 5.66
N GLU A 175 -1.84 11.24 6.67
CA GLU A 175 -3.09 11.78 7.24
C GLU A 175 -3.84 12.75 6.30
N THR A 176 -3.13 13.58 5.55
CA THR A 176 -3.73 14.51 4.56
C THR A 176 -4.43 13.75 3.42
N ASN A 177 -3.85 12.62 3.01
CA ASN A 177 -4.45 11.73 2.03
C ASN A 177 -5.63 10.95 2.61
N LEU A 178 -5.50 10.45 3.84
CA LEU A 178 -6.57 9.77 4.57
C LEU A 178 -7.83 10.66 4.73
N TYR A 179 -7.67 11.92 5.14
CA TYR A 179 -8.76 12.90 5.30
C TYR A 179 -9.50 13.22 3.99
N ARG A 180 -8.80 13.16 2.86
CA ARG A 180 -9.36 13.54 1.56
C ARG A 180 -10.35 12.49 1.02
N VAL A 181 -10.00 11.22 1.18
CA VAL A 181 -10.84 10.05 0.85
C VAL A 181 -12.10 10.05 1.70
N GLN A 182 -11.96 10.39 2.97
CA GLN A 182 -13.11 10.55 3.84
C GLN A 182 -14.06 11.65 3.34
N LYS A 183 -13.55 12.75 2.74
CA LYS A 183 -14.33 13.95 2.34
C LYS A 183 -14.98 13.92 0.96
N ASP A 184 -14.32 13.32 -0.02
CA ASP A 184 -14.84 13.11 -1.38
C ASP A 184 -14.33 11.74 -1.86
N PRO A 185 -15.13 10.66 -1.77
CA PRO A 185 -14.72 9.28 -2.09
C PRO A 185 -14.36 9.06 -3.57
N ASN A 186 -14.70 10.04 -4.43
CA ASN A 186 -14.38 10.04 -5.86
C ASN A 186 -13.13 10.89 -6.20
N SER A 187 -12.46 11.52 -5.22
CA SER A 187 -11.28 12.38 -5.46
C SER A 187 -10.02 11.59 -5.84
N THR A 188 -9.25 12.02 -6.84
CA THR A 188 -8.19 11.22 -7.50
C THR A 188 -6.73 11.69 -7.38
N SER A 189 -6.35 12.59 -6.46
CA SER A 189 -4.94 13.05 -6.35
C SER A 189 -4.33 12.79 -4.97
N HIS A 190 -3.08 12.32 -4.94
CA HIS A 190 -2.31 11.94 -3.75
C HIS A 190 -1.20 12.94 -3.45
N MET A 191 -1.12 13.38 -2.19
CA MET A 191 -0.05 14.23 -1.67
C MET A 191 1.13 13.35 -1.25
N THR A 192 2.30 13.45 -1.87
CA THR A 192 3.51 12.69 -1.47
C THR A 192 4.28 13.37 -0.34
N GLU A 193 5.26 12.69 0.26
CA GLU A 193 6.26 13.36 1.11
C GLU A 193 6.97 14.49 0.35
N MET A 194 7.27 14.32 -0.94
CA MET A 194 7.90 15.35 -1.75
C MET A 194 6.94 16.51 -1.99
N ASP A 195 5.64 16.25 -2.14
CA ASP A 195 4.62 17.29 -2.23
C ASP A 195 4.38 17.95 -0.88
N VAL A 196 4.46 17.22 0.22
CA VAL A 196 4.41 17.75 1.59
C VAL A 196 5.66 18.56 1.88
N ARG A 197 6.81 18.13 1.39
CA ARG A 197 8.08 18.87 1.42
C ARG A 197 7.98 20.12 0.55
N GLN A 198 7.55 20.03 -0.70
CA GLN A 198 7.30 21.16 -1.61
C GLN A 198 6.25 22.10 -1.04
N PHE A 199 5.20 21.57 -0.44
CA PHE A 199 4.13 22.29 0.25
C PHE A 199 4.66 22.99 1.49
N ILE A 200 5.43 22.33 2.35
CA ILE A 200 6.15 22.93 3.48
C ILE A 200 7.10 24.03 2.98
N GLY A 201 7.79 23.81 1.86
CA GLY A 201 8.66 24.77 1.18
C GLY A 201 7.92 25.99 0.60
N VAL A 202 6.73 25.78 0.03
CA VAL A 202 5.84 26.82 -0.51
C VAL A 202 5.16 27.59 0.61
N VAL A 203 4.71 26.92 1.68
CA VAL A 203 4.16 27.53 2.91
C VAL A 203 5.22 28.39 3.60
N TYR A 204 6.45 27.91 3.65
CA TYR A 204 7.61 28.66 4.13
C TYR A 204 8.00 29.83 3.19
N LEU A 205 7.82 29.71 1.86
CA LEU A 205 8.05 30.81 0.90
C LEU A 205 6.93 31.88 0.96
N MET A 206 5.68 31.47 1.19
CA MET A 206 4.50 32.34 1.34
C MET A 206 4.56 33.18 2.62
N SER A 207 5.19 32.68 3.70
CA SER A 207 5.45 33.44 4.93
C SER A 207 6.54 34.50 4.74
N LEU A 208 7.44 34.31 3.76
CA LEU A 208 8.49 35.27 3.39
C LEU A 208 8.07 36.29 2.32
N ILE A 209 7.22 35.91 1.36
CA ILE A 209 6.81 36.76 0.21
C ILE A 209 5.30 36.61 -0.10
N GLN A 210 4.55 37.72 -0.02
CA GLN A 210 3.12 37.77 -0.38
C GLN A 210 2.86 38.17 -1.86
N LEU A 211 2.11 37.36 -2.62
CA LEU A 211 1.68 37.66 -4.00
C LEU A 211 0.15 37.92 -4.12
N PRO A 212 -0.33 38.61 -5.18
CA PRO A 212 -1.74 39.04 -5.29
C PRO A 212 -2.77 37.91 -5.49
N ARG A 213 -2.34 36.71 -5.89
CA ARG A 213 -3.19 35.52 -6.09
C ARG A 213 -2.42 34.28 -5.68
N VAL A 214 -3.08 33.35 -4.99
CA VAL A 214 -2.48 32.12 -4.43
C VAL A 214 -1.94 31.20 -5.54
N ILE A 215 -2.66 31.06 -6.65
CA ILE A 215 -2.27 30.18 -7.78
C ILE A 215 -0.95 30.61 -8.46
N ASN A 216 -0.51 31.85 -8.26
CA ASN A 216 0.75 32.34 -8.81
C ASN A 216 1.96 31.68 -8.13
N HIS A 217 1.85 31.25 -6.88
CA HIS A 217 2.90 30.53 -6.15
C HIS A 217 3.16 29.12 -6.69
N TRP A 218 2.27 28.61 -7.54
CA TRP A 218 2.33 27.28 -8.15
C TRP A 218 2.78 27.32 -9.63
N SER A 219 3.26 28.48 -10.11
CA SER A 219 3.74 28.66 -11.49
C SER A 219 5.22 28.26 -11.63
N PRO A 220 5.61 27.52 -12.69
CA PRO A 220 7.02 27.20 -12.96
C PRO A 220 7.91 28.44 -13.09
N ILE A 221 7.34 29.57 -13.54
CA ILE A 221 8.04 30.86 -13.68
C ILE A 221 8.47 31.45 -12.33
N LEU A 222 7.85 31.01 -11.22
CA LEU A 222 8.15 31.56 -9.91
C LEU A 222 9.40 30.95 -9.25
N VAL A 223 9.83 29.75 -9.69
CA VAL A 223 11.11 29.14 -9.31
C VAL A 223 12.28 30.07 -9.67
N HIS A 224 12.21 30.69 -10.85
CA HIS A 224 13.19 31.68 -11.34
C HIS A 224 13.09 33.07 -10.67
N VAL A 225 11.89 33.51 -10.26
CA VAL A 225 11.71 34.82 -9.61
C VAL A 225 12.06 34.80 -8.12
N ALA A 226 11.87 33.65 -7.46
CA ALA A 226 12.36 33.42 -6.09
C ALA A 226 13.89 33.37 -6.02
N GLU A 227 14.54 32.89 -7.09
CA GLU A 227 15.99 32.87 -7.27
C GLU A 227 16.64 34.27 -7.20
N LEU A 228 15.91 35.34 -7.55
CA LEU A 228 16.40 36.72 -7.55
C LEU A 228 16.22 37.46 -6.22
N VAL A 229 15.25 37.06 -5.38
CA VAL A 229 14.90 37.82 -4.16
C VAL A 229 15.69 37.39 -2.93
N LEU A 230 16.23 36.17 -2.92
CA LEU A 230 16.83 35.57 -1.72
C LEU A 230 18.36 35.41 -1.77
N GLN A 231 18.98 35.84 -2.87
CA GLN A 231 20.43 36.07 -2.93
C GLN A 231 20.91 37.19 -1.99
N GLN A 232 20.00 37.92 -1.35
CA GLN A 232 20.32 39.13 -0.58
C GLN A 232 20.18 38.97 0.95
N GLY A 233 19.79 37.79 1.49
CA GLY A 233 19.55 37.75 2.94
C GLY A 233 19.34 36.41 3.65
N GLY A 234 19.58 35.24 3.03
CA GLY A 234 19.47 33.97 3.76
C GLY A 234 19.98 32.75 2.99
N GLN A 235 21.30 32.55 2.94
CA GLN A 235 21.90 31.47 2.14
C GLN A 235 21.59 30.04 2.64
N HIS A 236 21.19 29.83 3.90
CA HIS A 236 20.88 28.50 4.45
C HIS A 236 19.44 28.05 4.20
N VAL A 237 18.50 29.00 4.19
CA VAL A 237 17.06 28.80 3.95
C VAL A 237 16.81 28.32 2.52
N TRP A 238 17.55 28.84 1.56
CA TRP A 238 17.41 28.47 0.16
C TRP A 238 17.85 27.05 -0.17
N ARG A 239 18.79 26.50 0.60
CA ARG A 239 19.21 25.11 0.41
C ARG A 239 18.08 24.14 0.72
N ILE A 240 17.16 24.50 1.63
CA ILE A 240 15.97 23.75 2.01
C ILE A 240 14.93 23.78 0.87
N VAL A 241 14.65 24.97 0.35
CA VAL A 241 13.67 25.18 -0.74
C VAL A 241 14.15 24.52 -2.05
N ARG A 242 15.45 24.64 -2.38
CA ARG A 242 16.03 24.03 -3.58
C ARG A 242 16.09 22.50 -3.52
N THR A 243 16.32 21.91 -2.35
CA THR A 243 16.32 20.44 -2.19
C THR A 243 14.91 19.86 -2.35
N TYR A 244 13.89 20.70 -2.18
CA TYR A 244 12.50 20.25 -2.13
C TYR A 244 11.77 20.49 -3.46
N ILE A 245 12.17 21.49 -4.29
CA ILE A 245 11.38 21.93 -5.47
C ILE A 245 11.90 21.48 -6.86
N ASP A 246 13.18 21.14 -7.08
CA ASP A 246 13.72 20.70 -8.41
C ASP A 246 14.36 19.30 -8.37
N ASP A 247 13.84 18.32 -9.14
CA ASP A 247 14.69 17.33 -9.89
C ASP A 247 13.97 16.55 -11.04
N GLN A 248 13.07 17.19 -11.78
CA GLN A 248 12.76 16.75 -13.15
C GLN A 248 13.02 17.90 -14.13
N SER A 249 14.01 17.66 -14.99
CA SER A 249 14.38 18.40 -16.19
C SER A 249 15.02 19.79 -16.01
N GLU A 250 16.35 19.80 -16.14
CA GLU A 250 16.97 20.72 -17.10
C GLU A 250 18.12 20.01 -17.83
N SER A 251 17.75 19.27 -18.88
CA SER A 251 18.59 19.26 -20.05
C SER A 251 18.56 20.66 -20.67
N GLN A 252 19.76 21.25 -20.78
CA GLN A 252 20.16 22.36 -21.64
C GLN A 252 20.11 23.79 -21.07
N VAL A 253 21.25 24.21 -20.51
CA VAL A 253 21.87 25.48 -20.94
C VAL A 253 23.32 25.23 -21.34
N THR A 254 23.53 25.39 -22.64
CA THR A 254 24.80 25.38 -23.35
C THR A 254 25.68 26.59 -23.01
N LYS A 255 26.99 26.33 -23.08
CA LYS A 255 28.11 27.25 -23.38
C LYS A 255 28.57 28.18 -22.25
N GLU A 256 29.62 27.74 -21.59
CA GLU A 256 30.88 28.49 -21.64
C GLU A 256 32.01 27.58 -22.12
N GLU A 257 32.65 28.02 -23.19
CA GLU A 257 33.82 27.42 -23.81
C GLU A 257 35.09 27.71 -23.00
N ASN A 258 36.04 26.77 -23.12
CA ASN A 258 37.49 26.97 -23.08
C ASN A 258 38.13 27.46 -21.78
N VAL A 259 38.76 26.53 -21.05
CA VAL A 259 40.20 26.65 -20.76
C VAL A 259 40.87 25.28 -20.94
N SER A 260 41.87 25.28 -21.80
CA SER A 260 42.82 24.22 -22.15
C SER A 260 43.89 24.00 -21.07
N GLU A 261 44.64 22.90 -21.24
CA GLU A 261 45.97 22.65 -20.64
C GLU A 261 45.94 22.29 -19.12
N ASP A 262 46.65 21.31 -18.59
CA ASP A 262 47.91 20.72 -19.03
C ASP A 262 48.32 19.50 -18.17
N LEU A 263 49.27 18.73 -18.73
CA LEU A 263 50.26 17.83 -18.09
C LEU A 263 49.80 16.68 -17.18
N GLN A 264 49.99 15.40 -17.58
CA GLN A 264 51.25 14.63 -17.63
C GLN A 264 51.76 14.09 -16.27
N THR A 265 52.18 12.82 -16.34
CA THR A 265 53.15 12.06 -15.51
C THR A 265 52.65 11.61 -14.13
N THR A 266 52.71 10.32 -13.78
CA THR A 266 53.93 9.49 -13.63
C THR A 266 53.50 8.00 -13.56
N ARG A 267 54.12 7.06 -14.32
CA ARG A 267 55.23 6.16 -13.91
C ARG A 267 55.01 5.50 -12.54
N GLN A 268 55.24 4.21 -12.28
CA GLN A 268 55.90 3.10 -12.98
C GLN A 268 55.79 1.85 -12.08
N ASN A 269 56.14 0.69 -12.65
CA ASN A 269 56.71 -0.52 -12.00
C ASN A 269 55.80 -1.66 -11.50
N THR A 270 55.70 -2.68 -12.36
CA THR A 270 55.92 -4.10 -12.01
C THR A 270 57.37 -4.35 -11.53
N PRO A 271 57.68 -5.44 -10.80
CA PRO A 271 58.11 -6.67 -11.49
C PRO A 271 57.80 -8.00 -10.74
N GLY A 272 57.88 -9.13 -11.47
CA GLY A 272 58.45 -10.35 -10.88
C GLY A 272 57.76 -11.68 -11.18
N THR A 273 57.94 -12.20 -12.39
CA THR A 273 57.83 -13.64 -12.70
C THR A 273 59.06 -14.41 -12.21
N ARG A 274 58.87 -15.56 -11.56
CA ARG A 274 59.85 -16.65 -11.46
C ARG A 274 59.14 -18.01 -11.52
N ASN A 275 59.45 -18.76 -12.58
CA ASN A 275 59.27 -20.20 -12.67
C ASN A 275 60.39 -20.91 -11.90
N MET A 276 60.10 -22.06 -11.28
CA MET A 276 60.91 -23.28 -11.42
C MET A 276 60.27 -24.52 -10.78
N ASN A 277 60.24 -25.59 -11.59
CA ASN A 277 60.52 -27.00 -11.26
C ASN A 277 59.45 -27.90 -10.62
N THR A 278 58.75 -28.59 -11.53
CA THR A 278 58.53 -30.04 -11.64
C THR A 278 59.23 -30.95 -10.62
N VAL A 279 58.43 -31.72 -9.88
CA VAL A 279 58.79 -33.05 -9.34
C VAL A 279 57.71 -34.03 -9.80
N ILE A 280 58.12 -34.99 -10.64
CA ILE A 280 57.28 -36.09 -11.11
C ILE A 280 57.42 -37.24 -10.11
N THR A 281 56.36 -37.52 -9.37
CA THR A 281 56.23 -38.76 -8.58
C THR A 281 55.23 -39.66 -9.27
N LYS A 282 55.68 -40.87 -9.65
CA LYS A 282 54.85 -41.94 -10.22
C LYS A 282 53.70 -42.29 -9.26
N MET A 283 52.46 -42.08 -9.71
CA MET A 283 51.27 -42.62 -9.05
C MET A 283 50.62 -43.68 -9.96
N ASN A 284 50.37 -44.84 -9.37
CA ASN A 284 49.92 -46.07 -10.01
C ASN A 284 48.57 -45.89 -10.74
N SER A 285 48.49 -46.44 -11.95
CA SER A 285 47.36 -46.38 -12.90
C SER A 285 46.06 -47.05 -12.43
N ILE A 286 45.93 -47.40 -11.15
CA ILE A 286 44.75 -48.08 -10.57
C ILE A 286 43.86 -47.08 -9.80
N HIS A 287 44.38 -45.93 -9.36
CA HIS A 287 43.55 -44.90 -8.71
C HIS A 287 42.83 -43.96 -9.70
N PHE A 288 43.26 -43.92 -10.97
CA PHE A 288 42.61 -43.09 -11.98
C PHE A 288 41.27 -43.68 -12.45
N ILE A 289 41.10 -45.01 -12.40
CA ILE A 289 39.85 -45.67 -12.79
C ILE A 289 38.80 -45.58 -11.66
N VAL A 290 39.22 -45.62 -10.39
CA VAL A 290 38.32 -45.38 -9.25
C VAL A 290 37.93 -43.89 -9.15
N ALA A 291 38.83 -42.97 -9.52
CA ALA A 291 38.51 -41.55 -9.64
C ALA A 291 37.59 -41.23 -10.84
N LEU A 292 37.65 -42.00 -11.94
CA LEU A 292 36.72 -41.86 -13.06
C LEU A 292 35.36 -42.53 -12.81
N SER A 293 35.26 -43.56 -11.97
CA SER A 293 33.96 -44.12 -11.54
C SER A 293 33.31 -43.34 -10.39
N ALA A 294 34.06 -42.48 -9.69
CA ALA A 294 33.54 -41.50 -8.73
C ALA A 294 33.22 -40.13 -9.37
N LEU A 295 33.47 -39.99 -10.68
CA LEU A 295 32.95 -38.92 -11.54
C LEU A 295 31.71 -39.44 -12.29
N VAL A 296 30.80 -40.15 -11.60
CA VAL A 296 29.40 -40.02 -11.97
C VAL A 296 29.08 -38.58 -11.62
N SER A 297 29.08 -37.73 -12.64
CA SER A 297 28.64 -36.35 -12.57
C SER A 297 27.38 -36.32 -11.71
N CYS A 298 27.49 -35.83 -10.47
CA CYS A 298 26.33 -35.42 -9.70
C CYS A 298 25.83 -34.17 -10.42
N MET A 299 25.21 -34.35 -11.59
CA MET A 299 24.49 -33.29 -12.24
C MET A 299 23.32 -33.04 -11.31
N ALA A 300 23.40 -31.95 -10.54
CA ALA A 300 22.25 -31.43 -9.82
C ALA A 300 21.07 -31.43 -10.80
N ALA A 301 19.99 -32.09 -10.42
CA ALA A 301 18.81 -32.21 -11.27
C ALA A 301 18.33 -30.80 -11.63
N LYS A 302 18.07 -30.53 -12.90
CA LYS A 302 17.60 -29.22 -13.36
C LYS A 302 16.13 -29.30 -13.76
N PRO A 303 15.34 -28.23 -13.58
CA PRO A 303 13.99 -28.19 -14.09
C PRO A 303 13.93 -28.36 -15.61
N ASP A 304 13.03 -29.24 -16.06
CA ASP A 304 12.78 -29.51 -17.46
C ASP A 304 11.83 -28.45 -18.04
N LEU A 305 12.20 -27.86 -19.19
CA LEU A 305 11.31 -26.96 -19.92
C LEU A 305 10.12 -27.73 -20.51
N ARG A 306 8.91 -27.42 -20.00
CA ARG A 306 7.64 -28.03 -20.41
C ARG A 306 6.95 -27.19 -21.48
N PHE A 307 6.82 -25.89 -21.25
CA PHE A 307 6.19 -24.98 -22.20
C PHE A 307 6.98 -23.68 -22.33
N ALA A 308 6.93 -23.09 -23.52
CA ALA A 308 7.61 -21.84 -23.82
C ALA A 308 6.87 -21.06 -24.90
N TRP A 309 6.67 -19.78 -24.67
CA TRP A 309 6.02 -18.89 -25.61
C TRP A 309 6.82 -17.61 -25.81
N LYS A 310 6.87 -17.17 -27.08
CA LYS A 310 7.31 -15.82 -27.41
C LYS A 310 6.20 -14.82 -27.13
N GLN A 311 5.03 -15.17 -27.63
CA GLN A 311 3.76 -14.52 -27.40
C GLN A 311 2.71 -15.62 -27.27
N VAL A 312 1.71 -15.39 -26.43
CA VAL A 312 0.61 -16.34 -26.27
C VAL A 312 -0.50 -16.05 -27.29
N ASP A 313 -1.31 -17.06 -27.58
CA ASP A 313 -2.53 -16.94 -28.36
C ASP A 313 -3.52 -17.96 -27.81
N TYR A 314 -4.76 -17.87 -28.28
CA TYR A 314 -5.88 -18.63 -27.76
C TYR A 314 -6.47 -19.56 -28.82
N VAL A 315 -7.15 -20.61 -28.37
CA VAL A 315 -8.09 -21.33 -29.22
C VAL A 315 -9.33 -20.47 -29.38
N TRP A 316 -9.49 -19.92 -30.58
CA TRP A 316 -10.66 -19.14 -30.99
C TRP A 316 -11.74 -20.05 -31.58
N ASP A 317 -13.01 -19.66 -31.47
CA ASP A 317 -14.12 -20.44 -32.03
C ASP A 317 -14.03 -20.54 -33.56
N ASN A 318 -13.51 -19.50 -34.20
CA ASN A 318 -13.20 -19.46 -35.63
C ASN A 318 -12.14 -18.39 -35.95
N PRO A 319 -11.44 -18.48 -37.10
CA PRO A 319 -10.41 -17.52 -37.48
C PRO A 319 -10.89 -16.06 -37.58
N SER A 320 -12.12 -15.84 -38.06
CA SER A 320 -12.69 -14.49 -38.19
C SER A 320 -12.93 -13.81 -36.84
N GLN A 321 -13.24 -14.56 -35.79
CA GLN A 321 -13.35 -14.03 -34.42
C GLN A 321 -12.02 -13.44 -33.96
N ARG A 322 -10.91 -14.15 -34.19
CA ARG A 322 -9.55 -13.68 -33.89
C ARG A 322 -9.20 -12.44 -34.71
N GLU A 323 -9.39 -12.47 -36.02
CA GLU A 323 -9.08 -11.35 -36.91
C GLU A 323 -9.84 -10.07 -36.51
N ASN A 324 -11.14 -10.21 -36.20
CA ASN A 324 -11.95 -9.09 -35.72
C ASN A 324 -11.51 -8.62 -34.34
N ALA A 325 -11.15 -9.53 -33.42
CA ALA A 325 -10.65 -9.16 -32.10
C ALA A 325 -9.34 -8.35 -32.18
N VAL A 326 -8.42 -8.76 -33.06
CA VAL A 326 -7.18 -8.00 -33.34
C VAL A 326 -7.51 -6.65 -33.97
N LYS A 327 -8.34 -6.63 -35.02
CA LYS A 327 -8.70 -5.40 -35.74
C LYS A 327 -9.38 -4.37 -34.83
N ASN A 328 -10.19 -4.82 -33.89
CA ASN A 328 -10.95 -3.95 -32.99
C ASN A 328 -10.21 -3.65 -31.68
N GLY A 329 -8.97 -4.14 -31.50
CA GLY A 329 -8.19 -3.92 -30.28
C GLY A 329 -8.68 -4.71 -29.05
N VAL A 330 -9.62 -5.64 -29.22
CA VAL A 330 -10.10 -6.55 -28.16
C VAL A 330 -9.06 -7.61 -27.83
N PHE A 331 -8.18 -7.93 -28.78
CA PHE A 331 -7.02 -8.77 -28.56
C PHE A 331 -5.75 -8.06 -29.03
N VAL A 332 -4.87 -7.76 -28.09
CA VAL A 332 -3.56 -7.18 -28.33
C VAL A 332 -2.52 -8.18 -27.83
N GLN A 333 -1.97 -8.96 -28.75
CA GLN A 333 -1.22 -10.17 -28.42
C GLN A 333 -0.04 -9.94 -27.44
N GLU A 334 0.67 -8.83 -27.59
CA GLU A 334 1.79 -8.40 -26.72
C GLU A 334 1.38 -8.06 -25.27
N ASN A 335 0.10 -7.79 -25.02
CA ASN A 335 -0.43 -7.45 -23.70
C ASN A 335 -0.80 -8.67 -22.84
N ASN A 336 -0.58 -9.89 -23.34
CA ASN A 336 -1.03 -11.12 -22.71
C ASN A 336 0.14 -11.85 -22.03
N LEU A 337 0.31 -11.61 -20.73
CA LEU A 337 1.37 -12.21 -19.90
C LEU A 337 0.81 -13.32 -18.98
N PRO A 338 1.27 -14.57 -19.12
CA PRO A 338 0.98 -15.65 -18.18
C PRO A 338 1.53 -15.38 -16.77
N LEU A 339 0.74 -15.63 -15.72
CA LEU A 339 1.15 -15.32 -14.34
C LEU A 339 1.03 -16.50 -13.35
N GLY A 340 -0.14 -17.12 -13.25
CA GLY A 340 -0.43 -18.19 -12.29
C GLY A 340 -0.59 -19.55 -12.95
N LEU A 341 -0.35 -20.63 -12.19
CA LEU A 341 -0.59 -21.99 -12.66
C LEU A 341 -1.23 -22.90 -11.61
N ALA A 342 -1.88 -23.98 -12.06
CA ALA A 342 -2.08 -25.19 -11.27
C ALA A 342 -2.37 -26.37 -12.18
N ARG A 343 -1.95 -27.57 -11.77
CA ARG A 343 -2.19 -28.79 -12.51
C ARG A 343 -3.39 -29.56 -11.94
N TRP A 344 -4.24 -30.05 -12.83
CA TRP A 344 -5.22 -31.07 -12.55
C TRP A 344 -5.18 -32.14 -13.64
N LYS A 345 -4.74 -33.36 -13.29
CA LYS A 345 -4.58 -34.46 -14.24
C LYS A 345 -3.76 -34.00 -15.46
N ASN A 346 -4.37 -34.02 -16.66
CA ASN A 346 -3.73 -33.57 -17.89
C ASN A 346 -3.94 -32.07 -18.20
N LYS A 347 -4.77 -31.35 -17.45
CA LYS A 347 -4.96 -29.91 -17.61
C LYS A 347 -3.93 -29.17 -16.75
N LEU A 348 -3.08 -28.37 -17.36
CA LEU A 348 -2.28 -27.36 -16.67
C LEU A 348 -2.93 -26.01 -16.89
N PHE A 349 -3.59 -25.48 -15.86
CA PHE A 349 -4.20 -24.17 -15.88
C PHE A 349 -3.13 -23.09 -15.91
N VAL A 350 -3.38 -22.04 -16.69
CA VAL A 350 -2.51 -20.86 -16.86
C VAL A 350 -3.41 -19.63 -16.87
N THR A 351 -3.08 -18.65 -16.04
CA THR A 351 -3.84 -17.40 -15.93
C THR A 351 -3.15 -16.27 -16.69
N ILE A 352 -3.93 -15.36 -17.25
CA ILE A 352 -3.47 -14.14 -17.92
C ILE A 352 -4.26 -12.98 -17.29
N PRO A 353 -3.72 -12.33 -16.26
CA PRO A 353 -4.38 -11.19 -15.64
C PRO A 353 -4.49 -10.03 -16.63
N ARG A 354 -5.55 -9.23 -16.50
CA ARG A 354 -5.77 -8.03 -17.34
C ARG A 354 -4.94 -6.84 -16.88
N TRP A 355 -3.61 -7.01 -16.87
CA TRP A 355 -2.65 -5.94 -16.60
C TRP A 355 -2.79 -4.78 -17.58
N LYS A 356 -3.01 -5.09 -18.86
CA LYS A 356 -3.24 -4.14 -19.93
C LYS A 356 -4.50 -4.57 -20.70
N ASN A 357 -5.10 -3.65 -21.43
CA ASN A 357 -6.19 -3.93 -22.35
C ASN A 357 -5.83 -5.00 -23.39
N GLY A 358 -6.85 -5.59 -24.01
CA GLY A 358 -6.66 -6.54 -25.11
C GLY A 358 -6.30 -7.96 -24.67
N VAL A 359 -6.67 -8.36 -23.45
CA VAL A 359 -6.60 -9.74 -22.97
C VAL A 359 -7.89 -10.47 -23.32
N ALA A 360 -7.81 -11.42 -24.25
CA ALA A 360 -8.99 -12.13 -24.73
C ALA A 360 -9.52 -13.18 -23.75
N SER A 361 -8.62 -13.84 -22.99
CA SER A 361 -9.02 -14.83 -22.01
C SER A 361 -8.09 -14.89 -20.81
N SER A 362 -8.66 -14.71 -19.62
CA SER A 362 -7.88 -14.61 -18.39
C SER A 362 -7.66 -15.97 -17.71
N LEU A 363 -8.58 -16.91 -17.86
CA LEU A 363 -8.44 -18.26 -17.34
C LEU A 363 -8.32 -19.27 -18.47
N ASN A 364 -7.21 -19.99 -18.51
CA ASN A 364 -6.88 -20.90 -19.61
C ASN A 364 -6.26 -22.21 -19.11
N TYR A 365 -6.07 -23.17 -20.01
CA TYR A 365 -5.24 -24.35 -19.76
C TYR A 365 -4.52 -24.82 -21.02
N VAL A 366 -3.48 -25.63 -20.81
CA VAL A 366 -2.79 -26.44 -21.81
C VAL A 366 -2.82 -27.91 -21.40
N ASP A 367 -2.57 -28.82 -22.34
CA ASP A 367 -2.47 -30.24 -22.04
C ASP A 367 -1.02 -30.57 -21.63
N VAL A 368 -0.82 -31.27 -20.52
CA VAL A 368 0.53 -31.57 -19.97
C VAL A 368 1.39 -32.38 -20.94
N ASP A 369 0.76 -33.20 -21.77
CA ASP A 369 1.34 -34.02 -22.84
C ASP A 369 1.35 -33.35 -24.22
N GLY A 370 0.91 -32.09 -24.29
CA GLY A 370 0.88 -31.28 -25.50
C GLY A 370 2.26 -30.78 -25.97
N PRO A 371 2.31 -30.10 -27.13
CA PRO A 371 3.54 -29.47 -27.63
C PRO A 371 3.96 -28.30 -26.74
N LYS A 372 5.27 -27.97 -26.74
CA LYS A 372 5.83 -26.94 -25.85
C LYS A 372 5.31 -25.52 -26.13
N ASP A 373 4.88 -25.25 -27.35
CA ASP A 373 4.36 -23.97 -27.83
C ASP A 373 2.83 -23.98 -28.00
N GLN A 374 2.14 -24.88 -27.30
CA GLN A 374 0.69 -25.05 -27.40
C GLN A 374 -0.08 -23.74 -27.17
N ILE A 375 -1.05 -23.45 -28.04
CA ILE A 375 -1.99 -22.34 -27.85
C ILE A 375 -2.91 -22.58 -26.64
N LEU A 376 -3.23 -21.50 -25.93
CA LEU A 376 -3.98 -21.58 -24.68
C LEU A 376 -5.47 -21.87 -24.95
N LYS A 377 -6.07 -22.76 -24.16
CA LYS A 377 -7.50 -23.08 -24.26
C LYS A 377 -8.27 -22.29 -23.21
N PRO A 378 -9.15 -21.34 -23.60
CA PRO A 378 -10.00 -20.61 -22.66
C PRO A 378 -10.85 -21.55 -21.79
N TYR A 379 -10.99 -21.22 -20.52
CA TYR A 379 -11.74 -22.00 -19.54
C TYR A 379 -12.71 -21.12 -18.72
N PRO A 380 -13.98 -21.51 -18.56
CA PRO A 380 -14.59 -22.73 -19.10
C PRO A 380 -14.84 -22.67 -20.61
N SER A 381 -14.94 -21.46 -21.18
CA SER A 381 -15.07 -21.27 -22.63
C SER A 381 -14.52 -19.91 -23.07
N MET A 382 -14.33 -19.72 -24.38
CA MET A 382 -13.96 -18.43 -24.96
C MET A 382 -15.02 -17.35 -24.68
N LYS A 383 -16.30 -17.72 -24.77
CA LYS A 383 -17.43 -16.82 -24.50
C LYS A 383 -17.44 -16.30 -23.07
N ASP A 384 -17.08 -17.15 -22.10
CA ASP A 384 -17.07 -16.75 -20.69
C ASP A 384 -15.89 -15.84 -20.34
N ASN A 385 -14.85 -15.82 -21.16
CA ASN A 385 -13.63 -15.05 -20.93
C ASN A 385 -13.54 -13.76 -21.77
N LEU A 386 -14.12 -13.76 -22.97
CA LEU A 386 -14.08 -12.65 -23.92
C LEU A 386 -15.05 -11.53 -23.52
N ILE A 387 -14.71 -10.85 -22.43
CA ILE A 387 -15.44 -9.69 -21.89
C ILE A 387 -14.73 -8.41 -22.38
N PRO A 388 -15.45 -7.42 -22.94
CA PRO A 388 -14.84 -6.14 -23.30
C PRO A 388 -14.27 -5.42 -22.07
N ASP A 389 -13.11 -4.77 -22.22
CA ASP A 389 -12.46 -4.06 -21.11
C ASP A 389 -13.30 -2.91 -20.54
N LEU A 390 -14.20 -2.33 -21.35
CA LEU A 390 -15.14 -1.26 -20.96
C LEU A 390 -16.51 -1.78 -20.47
N ALA A 391 -16.66 -3.08 -20.25
CA ALA A 391 -17.92 -3.61 -19.72
C ALA A 391 -18.20 -3.04 -18.32
N THR A 392 -19.47 -2.82 -18.00
CA THR A 392 -19.90 -2.28 -16.69
C THR A 392 -20.46 -3.35 -15.77
N GLU A 393 -20.65 -4.57 -16.27
CA GLU A 393 -21.17 -5.71 -15.53
C GLU A 393 -20.73 -7.03 -16.16
N LEU A 394 -20.80 -8.10 -15.38
CA LEU A 394 -20.52 -9.46 -15.85
C LEU A 394 -21.66 -9.99 -16.73
N PRO A 395 -21.35 -10.55 -17.91
CA PRO A 395 -22.38 -11.16 -18.76
C PRO A 395 -23.12 -12.33 -18.09
N THR A 396 -22.40 -13.15 -17.32
CA THR A 396 -22.96 -14.26 -16.54
C THR A 396 -22.12 -14.50 -15.27
N ASN A 397 -22.65 -15.25 -14.30
CA ASN A 397 -21.89 -15.67 -13.12
C ASN A 397 -20.69 -16.59 -13.44
N LYS A 398 -20.65 -17.19 -14.63
CA LYS A 398 -19.53 -18.03 -15.09
C LYS A 398 -18.43 -17.22 -15.76
N SER A 399 -18.74 -15.99 -16.15
CA SER A 399 -17.82 -15.12 -16.86
C SER A 399 -16.62 -14.79 -15.98
N ILE A 400 -15.43 -14.68 -16.55
CA ILE A 400 -14.18 -14.44 -15.84
C ILE A 400 -13.55 -13.16 -16.38
N VAL A 401 -13.28 -12.20 -15.50
CA VAL A 401 -12.65 -10.93 -15.90
C VAL A 401 -11.14 -11.05 -15.83
N SER A 402 -10.59 -11.19 -14.63
CA SER A 402 -9.14 -11.08 -14.43
C SER A 402 -8.68 -11.93 -13.26
N VAL A 403 -7.96 -13.01 -13.57
CA VAL A 403 -7.48 -14.00 -12.62
C VAL A 403 -5.98 -13.88 -12.50
N PHE A 404 -5.51 -13.78 -11.26
CA PHE A 404 -4.08 -13.81 -10.95
C PHE A 404 -3.62 -15.23 -10.64
N ARG A 405 -4.19 -15.85 -9.61
CA ARG A 405 -3.88 -17.23 -9.22
C ARG A 405 -5.14 -18.03 -8.96
N LEU A 406 -4.94 -19.33 -8.87
CA LEU A 406 -6.00 -20.32 -8.72
C LEU A 406 -5.50 -21.50 -7.88
N TYR A 407 -6.40 -22.29 -7.34
CA TYR A 407 -6.07 -23.45 -6.52
C TYR A 407 -6.91 -24.65 -6.94
N VAL A 408 -6.26 -25.80 -7.14
CA VAL A 408 -6.94 -27.07 -7.38
C VAL A 408 -6.97 -27.81 -6.06
N ASP A 409 -8.16 -28.07 -5.54
CA ASP A 409 -8.31 -28.75 -4.25
C ASP A 409 -8.35 -30.29 -4.39
N PRO A 410 -8.21 -31.05 -3.28
CA PRO A 410 -8.30 -32.51 -3.28
C PRO A 410 -9.67 -33.10 -3.71
N CYS A 411 -10.68 -32.26 -3.90
CA CYS A 411 -12.04 -32.63 -4.28
C CYS A 411 -12.31 -32.43 -5.79
N ASP A 412 -11.26 -32.25 -6.59
CA ASP A 412 -11.35 -31.94 -8.03
C ASP A 412 -12.13 -30.65 -8.32
N ARG A 413 -11.97 -29.62 -7.47
CA ARG A 413 -12.54 -28.28 -7.72
C ARG A 413 -11.45 -27.27 -8.02
N LEU A 414 -11.73 -26.40 -8.98
CA LEU A 414 -10.90 -25.25 -9.30
C LEU A 414 -11.45 -24.01 -8.62
N TRP A 415 -10.65 -23.45 -7.71
CA TRP A 415 -10.92 -22.21 -7.01
C TRP A 415 -10.15 -21.09 -7.66
N VAL A 416 -10.85 -20.03 -8.03
CA VAL A 416 -10.34 -18.91 -8.79
C VAL A 416 -10.61 -17.63 -8.02
N ILE A 417 -9.60 -16.78 -7.86
CA ILE A 417 -9.80 -15.41 -7.39
C ILE A 417 -9.89 -14.49 -8.62
N ASP A 418 -11.09 -14.00 -8.92
CA ASP A 418 -11.37 -13.05 -10.00
C ASP A 418 -11.43 -11.65 -9.39
N SER A 419 -10.47 -10.79 -9.77
CA SER A 419 -10.39 -9.42 -9.25
C SER A 419 -11.49 -8.52 -9.80
N GLY A 420 -12.09 -8.90 -10.94
CA GLY A 420 -13.07 -8.07 -11.64
C GLY A 420 -12.48 -6.80 -12.27
N LEU A 421 -11.16 -6.61 -12.21
CA LEU A 421 -10.45 -5.45 -12.76
C LEU A 421 -9.89 -5.73 -14.15
N ALA A 422 -10.13 -4.82 -15.10
CA ALA A 422 -9.55 -4.82 -16.43
C ALA A 422 -8.61 -3.61 -16.63
N ASP A 423 -7.60 -3.77 -17.49
CA ASP A 423 -6.66 -2.71 -17.91
C ASP A 423 -5.95 -2.01 -16.74
N ILE A 424 -5.43 -2.79 -15.78
CA ILE A 424 -4.91 -2.31 -14.49
C ILE A 424 -3.81 -1.22 -14.61
N LEU A 425 -2.90 -1.36 -15.58
CA LEU A 425 -1.80 -0.41 -15.82
C LEU A 425 -2.18 0.71 -16.80
N GLY A 426 -3.37 0.64 -17.40
CA GLY A 426 -3.88 1.59 -18.37
C GLY A 426 -4.98 2.46 -17.76
N SER A 427 -6.18 2.33 -18.30
CA SER A 427 -7.37 3.11 -17.92
C SER A 427 -8.22 2.50 -16.81
N GLY A 428 -7.84 1.34 -16.25
CA GLY A 428 -8.39 0.72 -15.05
C GLY A 428 -9.92 0.69 -14.95
N ASN A 429 -10.56 -0.45 -15.21
CA ASN A 429 -12.01 -0.58 -15.10
C ASN A 429 -12.42 -1.74 -14.18
N GLN A 430 -13.19 -1.43 -13.13
CA GLN A 430 -13.80 -2.41 -12.22
C GLN A 430 -15.14 -2.90 -12.80
N ILE A 431 -15.10 -4.01 -13.55
CA ILE A 431 -16.27 -4.60 -14.21
C ILE A 431 -17.21 -5.28 -13.20
N ALA A 432 -16.66 -5.89 -12.15
CA ALA A 432 -17.41 -6.50 -11.06
C ALA A 432 -16.58 -6.54 -9.78
N GLY A 433 -17.21 -6.69 -8.60
CA GLY A 433 -16.46 -6.82 -7.35
C GLY A 433 -15.58 -8.09 -7.29
N PRO A 434 -14.51 -8.10 -6.48
CA PRO A 434 -13.63 -9.25 -6.34
C PRO A 434 -14.40 -10.45 -5.79
N SER A 435 -14.14 -11.63 -6.36
CA SER A 435 -14.93 -12.83 -6.07
C SER A 435 -14.14 -14.12 -6.14
N ILE A 436 -14.57 -15.09 -5.33
CA ILE A 436 -14.12 -16.48 -5.42
C ILE A 436 -15.08 -17.22 -6.36
N VAL A 437 -14.54 -17.85 -7.39
CA VAL A 437 -15.29 -18.64 -8.37
C VAL A 437 -14.85 -20.10 -8.28
N ILE A 438 -15.80 -21.02 -8.12
CA ILE A 438 -15.52 -22.44 -7.91
C ILE A 438 -16.12 -23.24 -9.07
N PHE A 439 -15.28 -24.01 -9.76
CA PHE A 439 -15.71 -24.93 -10.81
C PHE A 439 -15.48 -26.39 -10.41
N ASP A 440 -16.39 -27.28 -10.80
CA ASP A 440 -16.15 -28.71 -10.80
C ASP A 440 -15.31 -29.09 -12.02
N LEU A 441 -14.11 -29.62 -11.81
CA LEU A 441 -13.19 -29.97 -12.89
C LEU A 441 -13.60 -31.24 -13.64
N ASN A 442 -14.47 -32.07 -13.07
CA ASN A 442 -14.97 -33.25 -13.77
C ASN A 442 -16.06 -32.90 -14.79
N THR A 443 -16.84 -31.85 -14.54
CA THR A 443 -17.94 -31.43 -15.42
C THR A 443 -17.72 -30.09 -16.10
N ASP A 444 -16.66 -29.37 -15.75
CA ASP A 444 -16.34 -28.00 -16.17
C ASP A 444 -17.50 -27.01 -15.89
N LYS A 445 -18.30 -27.28 -14.84
CA LYS A 445 -19.45 -26.45 -14.45
C LYS A 445 -19.13 -25.57 -13.25
N LEU A 446 -19.65 -24.35 -13.29
CA LEU A 446 -19.67 -23.46 -12.13
C LEU A 446 -20.49 -24.11 -11.01
N LEU A 447 -19.86 -24.26 -9.84
CA LEU A 447 -20.49 -24.69 -8.60
C LEU A 447 -20.97 -23.48 -7.80
N HIS A 448 -20.11 -22.47 -7.64
CA HIS A 448 -20.39 -21.31 -6.80
C HIS A 448 -19.60 -20.08 -7.24
N ARG A 449 -20.16 -18.90 -6.97
CA ARG A 449 -19.46 -17.61 -7.07
C ARG A 449 -19.81 -16.79 -5.83
N TYR A 450 -18.81 -16.45 -5.04
CA TYR A 450 -18.94 -15.64 -3.83
C TYR A 450 -18.27 -14.28 -4.04
N TYR A 451 -19.02 -13.19 -3.92
CA TYR A 451 -18.47 -11.84 -3.90
C TYR A 451 -18.11 -11.45 -2.48
N PHE A 452 -16.92 -10.88 -2.28
CA PHE A 452 -16.53 -10.42 -0.95
C PHE A 452 -17.43 -9.29 -0.46
N LYS A 453 -17.74 -9.33 0.84
CA LYS A 453 -18.49 -8.27 1.50
C LYS A 453 -17.66 -7.00 1.54
N VAL A 454 -18.32 -5.85 1.44
CA VAL A 454 -17.69 -4.53 1.57
C VAL A 454 -16.90 -4.41 2.88
N SER A 455 -17.36 -5.04 3.98
CA SER A 455 -16.66 -5.03 5.27
C SER A 455 -15.28 -5.71 5.26
N ASP A 456 -15.05 -6.61 4.30
CA ASP A 456 -13.81 -7.40 4.21
C ASP A 456 -12.81 -6.81 3.21
N ILE A 457 -13.26 -5.83 2.42
CA ILE A 457 -12.52 -5.10 1.39
C ILE A 457 -12.12 -3.72 1.95
N LYS A 458 -10.92 -3.27 1.61
CA LYS A 458 -10.40 -1.92 1.86
C LYS A 458 -10.17 -1.21 0.53
N GLU A 459 -9.96 0.10 0.58
CA GLU A 459 -9.73 0.92 -0.62
C GLU A 459 -8.56 0.38 -1.46
N ASP A 460 -7.43 0.09 -0.80
CA ASP A 460 -6.24 -0.47 -1.44
C ASP A 460 -6.27 -2.00 -1.57
N SER A 461 -7.42 -2.66 -1.38
CA SER A 461 -7.46 -4.12 -1.42
C SER A 461 -7.12 -4.67 -2.80
N PHE A 462 -6.19 -5.61 -2.85
CA PHE A 462 -5.84 -6.32 -4.07
C PHE A 462 -5.63 -7.82 -3.81
N PHE A 463 -6.57 -8.63 -4.31
CA PHE A 463 -6.60 -10.07 -4.08
C PHE A 463 -5.98 -10.82 -5.27
N ALA A 464 -4.69 -11.13 -5.18
CA ALA A 464 -3.96 -11.81 -6.26
C ALA A 464 -3.79 -13.32 -6.05
N ASN A 465 -4.05 -13.84 -4.85
CA ASN A 465 -3.77 -15.23 -4.49
C ASN A 465 -4.91 -15.89 -3.72
N ILE A 466 -4.95 -17.22 -3.73
CA ILE A 466 -5.92 -18.03 -2.98
C ILE A 466 -5.29 -19.37 -2.60
N VAL A 467 -5.47 -19.76 -1.34
CA VAL A 467 -5.10 -21.08 -0.82
C VAL A 467 -6.30 -21.71 -0.14
N VAL A 468 -6.59 -22.97 -0.47
CA VAL A 468 -7.79 -23.67 0.00
C VAL A 468 -7.40 -24.77 0.97
N ASP A 469 -8.06 -24.79 2.12
CA ASP A 469 -7.91 -25.79 3.18
C ASP A 469 -9.16 -26.65 3.23
N VAL A 470 -9.00 -27.89 2.76
CA VAL A 470 -10.06 -28.88 2.69
C VAL A 470 -9.47 -30.28 2.66
N ASP A 471 -10.13 -31.20 3.35
CA ASP A 471 -9.83 -32.62 3.27
C ASP A 471 -10.80 -33.31 2.28
N LYS A 472 -10.32 -34.36 1.62
CA LYS A 472 -11.09 -35.10 0.61
C LYS A 472 -12.43 -35.66 1.11
N ASN A 473 -12.56 -35.83 2.43
CA ASN A 473 -13.78 -36.37 3.06
C ASN A 473 -14.75 -35.27 3.51
N THR A 474 -14.39 -33.99 3.45
CA THR A 474 -15.16 -32.86 3.98
C THR A 474 -15.21 -31.70 2.96
N CYS A 475 -15.40 -32.02 1.68
CA CYS A 475 -15.37 -31.04 0.59
C CYS A 475 -16.29 -29.83 0.81
N ASP A 476 -17.45 -30.03 1.43
CA ASP A 476 -18.44 -28.97 1.69
C ASP A 476 -18.06 -28.04 2.86
N ASP A 477 -17.04 -28.39 3.64
CA ASP A 477 -16.51 -27.61 4.77
C ASP A 477 -15.13 -27.01 4.46
N ALA A 478 -14.96 -26.59 3.22
CA ALA A 478 -13.73 -25.96 2.75
C ALA A 478 -13.60 -24.52 3.27
N TYR A 479 -12.37 -24.13 3.57
CA TYR A 479 -12.00 -22.75 3.86
C TYR A 479 -11.03 -22.24 2.80
N ALA A 480 -11.21 -21.00 2.35
CA ALA A 480 -10.25 -20.32 1.49
C ALA A 480 -9.58 -19.17 2.25
N TYR A 481 -8.29 -19.02 2.04
CA TYR A 481 -7.46 -17.95 2.58
C TYR A 481 -6.95 -17.10 1.41
N VAL A 482 -7.36 -15.85 1.38
CA VAL A 482 -7.09 -14.90 0.29
C VAL A 482 -6.27 -13.76 0.86
N PRO A 483 -4.95 -13.71 0.61
CA PRO A 483 -4.13 -12.61 1.07
C PRO A 483 -4.44 -11.34 0.26
N ASP A 484 -4.42 -10.22 0.95
CA ASP A 484 -4.64 -8.90 0.43
C ASP A 484 -3.31 -8.14 0.48
N LEU A 485 -2.66 -8.07 -0.68
CA LEU A 485 -1.32 -7.51 -0.80
C LEU A 485 -1.31 -5.99 -0.68
N GLY A 486 -2.39 -5.32 -1.06
CA GLY A 486 -2.46 -3.86 -1.08
C GLY A 486 -2.93 -3.27 0.26
N ALA A 487 -3.82 -3.95 0.98
CA ALA A 487 -4.30 -3.49 2.30
C ALA A 487 -3.88 -4.38 3.48
N PHE A 488 -2.86 -5.23 3.29
CA PHE A 488 -2.11 -5.93 4.34
C PHE A 488 -2.97 -6.79 5.29
N GLY A 489 -3.83 -7.64 4.72
CA GLY A 489 -4.72 -8.52 5.49
C GLY A 489 -4.90 -9.88 4.83
N VAL A 490 -5.57 -10.80 5.53
CA VAL A 490 -6.01 -12.06 4.93
C VAL A 490 -7.52 -12.17 5.10
N VAL A 491 -8.23 -12.34 3.99
CA VAL A 491 -9.66 -12.64 4.02
C VAL A 491 -9.84 -14.15 4.09
N VAL A 492 -10.58 -14.60 5.09
CA VAL A 492 -10.96 -16.00 5.26
C VAL A 492 -12.39 -16.15 4.73
N TYR A 493 -12.62 -17.15 3.88
CA TYR A 493 -13.94 -17.54 3.41
C TYR A 493 -14.26 -18.96 3.85
N SER A 494 -15.49 -19.19 4.34
CA SER A 494 -15.99 -20.52 4.68
C SER A 494 -17.09 -20.91 3.70
N LEU A 495 -16.89 -22.00 2.96
CA LEU A 495 -17.87 -22.50 1.98
C LEU A 495 -19.18 -22.92 2.66
N LYS A 496 -19.07 -23.59 3.81
CA LYS A 496 -20.23 -24.08 4.57
C LYS A 496 -21.11 -22.98 5.14
N GLN A 497 -20.50 -21.89 5.59
CA GLN A 497 -21.21 -20.73 6.11
C GLN A 497 -21.60 -19.74 5.00
N ASP A 498 -21.02 -19.90 3.82
CA ASP A 498 -21.04 -18.95 2.70
C ASP A 498 -20.78 -17.50 3.16
N ASP A 499 -19.74 -17.35 3.98
CA ASP A 499 -19.41 -16.09 4.64
C ASP A 499 -17.91 -15.88 4.72
N SER A 500 -17.48 -14.61 4.67
CA SER A 500 -16.08 -14.20 4.78
C SER A 500 -15.83 -13.26 5.97
N TRP A 501 -14.57 -13.15 6.37
CA TRP A 501 -14.12 -12.14 7.33
C TRP A 501 -12.65 -11.79 7.12
N ARG A 502 -12.32 -10.51 7.37
CA ARG A 502 -10.94 -10.03 7.33
C ARG A 502 -10.20 -10.30 8.64
N VAL A 503 -8.99 -10.84 8.50
CA VAL A 503 -7.99 -11.00 9.56
C VAL A 503 -6.90 -9.96 9.35
N ALA A 504 -6.53 -9.24 10.41
CA ALA A 504 -5.47 -8.25 10.41
C ALA A 504 -4.41 -8.59 11.46
N HIS A 505 -3.14 -8.41 11.10
CA HIS A 505 -1.98 -8.60 11.97
C HIS A 505 -0.77 -7.84 11.40
N HIS A 506 0.14 -7.36 12.24
CA HIS A 506 1.31 -6.58 11.79
C HIS A 506 2.21 -7.36 10.83
N TYR A 507 2.28 -8.68 10.97
CA TYR A 507 3.09 -9.55 10.11
C TYR A 507 2.54 -9.69 8.67
N PHE A 508 1.38 -9.12 8.36
CA PHE A 508 0.87 -9.05 7.00
C PHE A 508 1.38 -7.84 6.22
N HIS A 509 2.05 -6.90 6.88
CA HIS A 509 2.64 -5.73 6.23
C HIS A 509 3.96 -6.07 5.55
N PHE A 510 4.32 -5.27 4.55
CA PHE A 510 5.65 -5.32 3.95
C PHE A 510 6.73 -4.82 4.91
N GLU A 511 7.97 -5.20 4.64
CA GLU A 511 9.16 -4.70 5.31
C GLU A 511 9.74 -3.52 4.51
N PRO A 512 9.80 -2.29 5.06
CA PRO A 512 10.18 -1.11 4.28
C PRO A 512 11.57 -1.19 3.63
N LEU A 513 12.50 -1.90 4.28
CA LEU A 513 13.86 -2.10 3.75
C LEU A 513 13.94 -3.16 2.64
N ALA A 514 12.88 -3.95 2.44
CA ALA A 514 12.81 -5.02 1.44
C ALA A 514 11.96 -4.62 0.22
N GLY A 515 11.48 -3.38 0.12
CA GLY A 515 10.61 -2.91 -0.97
C GLY A 515 11.32 -2.54 -2.28
N SER A 516 12.65 -2.70 -2.37
CA SER A 516 13.41 -2.41 -3.59
C SER A 516 13.81 -3.70 -4.31
N TYR A 517 13.64 -3.67 -5.62
CA TYR A 517 13.90 -4.80 -6.51
C TYR A 517 14.91 -4.41 -7.58
N ASN A 518 15.75 -5.37 -7.95
CA ASN A 518 16.61 -5.27 -9.12
C ASN A 518 16.61 -6.61 -9.84
N VAL A 519 15.73 -6.72 -10.83
CA VAL A 519 15.51 -7.96 -11.56
C VAL A 519 15.93 -7.77 -12.99
N SER A 520 16.94 -8.53 -13.44
CA SER A 520 17.48 -8.44 -14.80
C SER A 520 17.86 -7.02 -15.26
N GLY A 521 18.37 -6.21 -14.32
CA GLY A 521 18.79 -4.82 -14.53
C GLY A 521 17.66 -3.79 -14.49
N ILE A 522 16.43 -4.19 -14.17
CA ILE A 522 15.29 -3.31 -14.00
C ILE A 522 15.09 -3.06 -12.51
N VAL A 523 15.20 -1.79 -12.13
CA VAL A 523 14.97 -1.35 -10.75
C VAL A 523 13.53 -0.87 -10.62
N PHE A 524 12.83 -1.40 -9.63
CA PHE A 524 11.46 -0.99 -9.28
C PHE A 524 11.24 -1.13 -7.78
N HIS A 525 10.16 -0.51 -7.29
CA HIS A 525 9.86 -0.43 -5.86
C HIS A 525 8.41 -0.80 -5.61
N TRP A 526 8.19 -1.85 -4.80
CA TRP A 526 6.86 -2.33 -4.43
C TRP A 526 6.73 -2.44 -2.92
N THR A 527 5.52 -2.22 -2.44
CA THR A 527 5.15 -2.28 -1.02
C THR A 527 4.15 -3.39 -0.74
N ASP A 528 4.13 -4.41 -1.61
CA ASP A 528 3.21 -5.54 -1.53
C ASP A 528 3.39 -6.30 -0.20
N GLY A 529 2.31 -6.34 0.58
CA GLY A 529 2.25 -7.05 1.86
C GLY A 529 2.06 -8.55 1.69
N VAL A 530 1.33 -9.18 2.62
CA VAL A 530 1.07 -10.64 2.61
C VAL A 530 0.64 -11.10 1.23
N PHE A 531 1.33 -12.12 0.71
CA PHE A 531 1.21 -12.48 -0.70
C PHE A 531 1.19 -14.00 -0.89
N ALA A 532 2.14 -14.70 -0.31
CA ALA A 532 2.22 -16.15 -0.38
C ALA A 532 1.75 -16.78 0.94
N LEU A 533 0.90 -17.79 0.80
CA LEU A 533 0.34 -18.59 1.89
C LEU A 533 0.62 -20.07 1.58
N SER A 534 0.90 -20.88 2.59
CA SER A 534 1.15 -22.32 2.43
C SER A 534 0.69 -23.09 3.65
N LEU A 535 0.04 -24.23 3.43
CA LEU A 535 -0.56 -25.03 4.49
C LEU A 535 0.26 -26.29 4.77
N SER A 536 0.55 -26.55 6.05
CA SER A 536 1.12 -27.83 6.47
C SER A 536 0.11 -28.97 6.37
N GLU A 537 0.57 -30.19 6.63
CA GLU A 537 -0.30 -31.28 7.04
C GLU A 537 -1.15 -30.91 8.29
N PRO A 538 -2.33 -31.54 8.49
CA PRO A 538 -3.10 -31.36 9.71
C PRO A 538 -2.30 -31.81 10.94
N ARG A 539 -2.35 -30.99 12.00
CA ARG A 539 -1.82 -31.31 13.33
C ARG A 539 -2.79 -32.24 14.08
N GLU A 540 -2.42 -32.67 15.28
CA GLU A 540 -3.25 -33.55 16.13
C GLU A 540 -4.66 -33.01 16.41
N ASN A 541 -4.83 -31.69 16.44
CA ASN A 541 -6.12 -31.02 16.64
C ASN A 541 -6.94 -30.88 15.35
N GLY A 542 -6.46 -31.40 14.20
CA GLY A 542 -7.12 -31.31 12.90
C GLY A 542 -6.92 -29.98 12.16
N PHE A 543 -6.29 -28.99 12.79
CA PHE A 543 -5.95 -27.72 12.15
C PHE A 543 -4.54 -27.74 11.57
N ARG A 544 -4.26 -26.85 10.64
CA ARG A 544 -2.97 -26.79 9.93
C ARG A 544 -2.15 -25.60 10.42
N THR A 545 -0.85 -25.67 10.18
CA THR A 545 0.02 -24.48 10.22
C THR A 545 -0.13 -23.74 8.90
N MET A 546 -0.48 -22.46 8.95
CA MET A 546 -0.33 -21.57 7.81
C MET A 546 1.04 -20.91 7.88
N PHE A 547 1.90 -21.18 6.90
CA PHE A 547 3.11 -20.41 6.63
C PHE A 547 2.77 -19.25 5.71
N PHE A 548 3.32 -18.07 5.98
CA PHE A 548 3.06 -16.90 5.15
C PHE A 548 4.18 -15.88 5.20
N HIS A 549 4.27 -15.08 4.13
CA HIS A 549 5.12 -13.91 4.04
C HIS A 549 4.53 -12.83 3.15
N ALA A 550 4.98 -11.60 3.39
CA ALA A 550 4.80 -10.50 2.46
C ALA A 550 5.70 -10.67 1.23
N PHE A 551 5.25 -10.16 0.08
CA PHE A 551 6.07 -10.14 -1.14
C PHE A 551 7.35 -9.34 -0.90
N SER A 552 7.19 -8.11 -0.39
CA SER A 552 8.28 -7.23 0.04
C SER A 552 8.74 -7.54 1.46
N SER A 553 9.24 -8.77 1.70
CA SER A 553 9.94 -9.15 2.94
C SER A 553 10.85 -10.37 2.73
N THR A 554 11.87 -10.52 3.58
CA THR A 554 12.75 -11.70 3.65
C THR A 554 12.36 -12.67 4.77
N LYS A 555 11.33 -12.31 5.57
CA LYS A 555 10.91 -13.08 6.75
C LYS A 555 9.83 -14.09 6.41
N GLU A 556 9.67 -15.06 7.29
CA GLU A 556 8.60 -16.05 7.25
C GLU A 556 7.89 -16.10 8.59
N PHE A 557 6.57 -16.21 8.53
CA PHE A 557 5.71 -16.24 9.68
C PHE A 557 4.83 -17.49 9.66
N CYS A 558 4.27 -17.84 10.81
CA CYS A 558 3.25 -18.86 10.87
C CYS A 558 2.13 -18.55 11.87
N VAL A 559 0.98 -19.18 11.64
CA VAL A 559 -0.19 -19.12 12.53
C VAL A 559 -1.01 -20.41 12.39
N SER A 560 -1.77 -20.78 13.42
CA SER A 560 -2.72 -21.89 13.35
C SER A 560 -3.95 -21.52 12.51
N THR A 561 -4.41 -22.41 11.64
CA THR A 561 -5.69 -22.19 10.93
C THR A 561 -6.88 -22.14 11.87
N GLU A 562 -6.80 -22.73 13.06
CA GLU A 562 -7.81 -22.63 14.12
C GLU A 562 -8.13 -21.17 14.47
N LEU A 563 -7.08 -20.37 14.65
CA LEU A 563 -7.20 -18.95 14.96
C LEU A 563 -7.86 -18.20 13.81
N LEU A 564 -7.41 -18.43 12.58
CA LEU A 564 -7.94 -17.78 11.39
C LEU A 564 -9.44 -18.10 11.20
N ARG A 565 -9.81 -19.37 11.40
CA ARG A 565 -11.20 -19.84 11.24
C ARG A 565 -12.13 -19.29 12.31
N ASN A 566 -11.63 -19.07 13.54
CA ASN A 566 -12.42 -18.59 14.68
C ASN A 566 -12.21 -17.10 14.98
N TYR A 567 -11.57 -16.33 14.09
CA TYR A 567 -11.11 -14.96 14.36
C TYR A 567 -12.20 -13.99 14.85
N ARG A 568 -13.47 -14.22 14.49
CA ARG A 568 -14.62 -13.41 14.93
C ARG A 568 -15.06 -13.69 16.37
N GLN A 569 -14.72 -14.85 16.91
CA GLN A 569 -15.20 -15.36 18.19
C GLN A 569 -14.14 -15.30 19.30
N ILE A 570 -12.87 -15.13 18.92
CA ILE A 570 -11.73 -15.11 19.86
C ILE A 570 -11.39 -13.69 20.32
N ASN A 571 -10.71 -13.59 21.47
CA ASN A 571 -10.12 -12.34 21.94
C ASN A 571 -8.89 -11.99 21.09
N ARG A 572 -8.99 -10.92 20.29
CA ARG A 572 -7.91 -10.50 19.38
C ARG A 572 -6.62 -10.12 20.08
N ASN A 573 -6.68 -9.60 21.30
CA ASN A 573 -5.49 -9.21 22.06
C ASN A 573 -4.71 -10.44 22.55
N GLU A 574 -5.41 -11.51 22.90
CA GLU A 574 -4.78 -12.79 23.27
C GLU A 574 -4.23 -13.47 22.02
N ALA A 575 -5.04 -13.55 20.96
CA ALA A 575 -4.70 -14.18 19.68
C ALA A 575 -3.54 -13.48 18.95
N PHE A 576 -3.27 -12.20 19.22
CA PHE A 576 -2.18 -11.45 18.60
C PHE A 576 -0.83 -12.17 18.76
N ASN A 577 -0.57 -12.74 19.93
CA ASN A 577 0.69 -13.40 20.22
C ASN A 577 0.82 -14.79 19.59
N ASP A 578 -0.23 -15.34 18.98
CA ASP A 578 -0.20 -16.68 18.36
C ASP A 578 0.38 -16.66 16.94
N PHE A 579 0.48 -15.48 16.32
CA PHE A 579 1.28 -15.27 15.13
C PHE A 579 2.76 -15.31 15.51
N LYS A 580 3.55 -16.15 14.84
CA LYS A 580 4.97 -16.35 15.16
C LYS A 580 5.85 -15.98 13.99
N LEU A 581 6.90 -15.22 14.25
CA LEU A 581 8.05 -15.10 13.35
C LEU A 581 8.86 -16.39 13.42
N LEU A 582 9.05 -17.04 12.27
CA LEU A 582 9.92 -18.22 12.16
C LEU A 582 11.38 -17.81 12.04
N GLY A 583 11.66 -16.80 11.22
CA GLY A 583 13.01 -16.30 10.99
C GLY A 583 13.13 -15.52 9.70
N ASP A 584 14.35 -15.49 9.17
CA ASP A 584 14.74 -14.70 8.00
C ASP A 584 15.50 -15.58 6.99
N ARG A 585 15.16 -15.45 5.70
CA ARG A 585 15.84 -16.15 4.58
C ARG A 585 17.18 -15.48 4.21
N GLY A 586 17.38 -14.22 4.60
CA GLY A 586 18.56 -13.42 4.29
C GLY A 586 18.33 -12.39 3.17
N GLU A 587 19.36 -11.62 2.85
CA GLU A 587 19.24 -10.46 1.93
C GLU A 587 18.79 -10.85 0.52
N ASN A 588 17.94 -10.03 -0.10
CA ASN A 588 17.46 -10.21 -1.48
C ASN A 588 16.68 -11.52 -1.71
N THR A 589 15.92 -11.98 -0.71
CA THR A 589 15.11 -13.23 -0.76
C THR A 589 13.60 -13.00 -0.78
N GLN A 590 13.18 -11.83 -1.28
CA GLN A 590 11.77 -11.53 -1.56
C GLN A 590 11.17 -12.61 -2.46
N SER A 591 9.93 -12.97 -2.21
CA SER A 591 9.31 -14.15 -2.79
C SER A 591 7.88 -13.83 -3.26
N SER A 592 7.60 -14.19 -4.51
CA SER A 592 6.29 -14.10 -5.13
C SER A 592 5.40 -15.30 -4.78
N ALA A 593 5.95 -16.49 -4.61
CA ALA A 593 5.17 -17.69 -4.40
C ALA A 593 5.84 -18.64 -3.42
N SER A 594 5.01 -19.37 -2.68
CA SER A 594 5.43 -20.51 -1.88
C SER A 594 4.41 -21.64 -1.96
N TYR A 595 4.91 -22.86 -1.80
CA TYR A 595 4.08 -24.05 -1.71
C TYR A 595 4.73 -25.08 -0.78
N TYR A 596 3.97 -25.57 0.19
CA TYR A 596 4.42 -26.59 1.12
C TYR A 596 4.07 -27.99 0.61
N ASP A 597 5.08 -28.82 0.38
CA ASP A 597 4.90 -30.22 0.02
C ASP A 597 4.81 -31.10 1.27
N THR A 598 3.58 -31.52 1.59
CA THR A 598 3.31 -32.41 2.74
C THR A 598 4.01 -33.77 2.66
N ASN A 599 4.46 -34.22 1.49
CA ASN A 599 5.16 -35.51 1.36
C ASN A 599 6.63 -35.44 1.79
N THR A 600 7.24 -34.26 1.70
CA THR A 600 8.65 -34.02 2.05
C THR A 600 8.82 -33.11 3.26
N SER A 601 7.73 -32.49 3.73
CA SER A 601 7.76 -31.43 4.76
C SER A 601 8.61 -30.23 4.35
N VAL A 602 8.71 -29.97 3.04
CA VAL A 602 9.51 -28.88 2.48
C VAL A 602 8.60 -27.76 1.98
N LEU A 603 8.89 -26.54 2.42
CA LEU A 603 8.36 -25.31 1.83
C LEU A 603 9.27 -24.89 0.67
N PHE A 604 8.74 -24.91 -0.55
CA PHE A 604 9.40 -24.32 -1.72
C PHE A 604 8.95 -22.87 -1.87
N TYR A 605 9.84 -21.99 -2.31
CA TYR A 605 9.50 -20.59 -2.57
C TYR A 605 10.42 -19.96 -3.61
N THR A 606 9.91 -18.95 -4.30
CA THR A 606 10.66 -18.17 -5.29
C THR A 606 11.63 -17.20 -4.60
N GLN A 607 12.67 -16.73 -5.29
CA GLN A 607 13.53 -15.63 -4.86
C GLN A 607 13.74 -14.68 -6.03
N VAL A 608 12.87 -13.67 -6.17
CA VAL A 608 12.78 -12.84 -7.40
C VAL A 608 14.04 -12.01 -7.64
N ASN A 609 14.68 -11.48 -6.59
CA ASN A 609 15.93 -10.72 -6.71
C ASN A 609 17.18 -11.62 -6.89
N ARG A 610 16.99 -12.94 -6.85
CA ARG A 610 18.05 -13.94 -7.01
C ARG A 610 17.73 -14.90 -8.14
N ASP A 611 16.88 -14.51 -9.09
CA ASP A 611 16.53 -15.25 -10.30
C ASP A 611 16.42 -16.77 -10.09
N GLY A 612 15.69 -17.20 -9.06
CA GLY A 612 15.81 -18.59 -8.58
C GLY A 612 14.76 -19.03 -7.59
N ILE A 613 14.90 -20.27 -7.12
CA ILE A 613 14.02 -20.88 -6.12
C ILE A 613 14.82 -21.37 -4.92
N GLY A 614 14.25 -21.22 -3.72
CA GLY A 614 14.76 -21.79 -2.49
C GLY A 614 13.83 -22.86 -1.93
N CYS A 615 14.29 -23.49 -0.86
CA CYS A 615 13.50 -24.43 -0.08
C CYS A 615 13.83 -24.33 1.40
N TRP A 616 12.94 -24.88 2.23
CA TRP A 616 13.16 -25.03 3.67
C TRP A 616 12.44 -26.26 4.18
N ASN A 617 13.14 -27.11 4.94
CA ASN A 617 12.51 -28.23 5.64
C ASN A 617 11.93 -27.74 6.97
N SER A 618 10.63 -27.90 7.18
CA SER A 618 9.93 -27.37 8.36
C SER A 618 10.39 -27.95 9.69
N ASN A 619 11.13 -29.07 9.67
CA ASN A 619 11.73 -29.67 10.85
C ASN A 619 13.06 -29.03 11.26
N LYS A 620 13.56 -28.05 10.50
CA LYS A 620 14.83 -27.34 10.76
C LYS A 620 14.54 -25.88 11.15
N PRO A 621 15.38 -25.26 12.00
CA PRO A 621 15.25 -23.83 12.32
C PRO A 621 15.24 -22.97 11.05
N TYR A 622 14.43 -21.91 11.03
CA TYR A 622 14.32 -21.02 9.88
C TYR A 622 15.47 -20.00 9.88
N THR A 623 16.63 -20.41 9.37
CA THR A 623 17.83 -19.57 9.24
C THR A 623 18.36 -19.59 7.80
N PRO A 624 19.17 -18.61 7.38
CA PRO A 624 19.72 -18.58 6.03
C PRO A 624 20.45 -19.88 5.63
N GLU A 625 21.13 -20.54 6.56
CA GLU A 625 21.87 -21.78 6.32
C GLU A 625 20.96 -22.97 5.99
N ASN A 626 19.73 -22.97 6.50
CA ASN A 626 18.71 -23.99 6.24
C ASN A 626 17.77 -23.61 5.10
N ASN A 627 18.01 -22.47 4.45
CA ASN A 627 17.22 -21.91 3.36
C ASN A 627 18.06 -21.75 2.07
N PRO A 628 18.61 -22.85 1.52
CA PRO A 628 19.51 -22.79 0.38
C PRO A 628 18.77 -22.33 -0.88
N LEU A 629 19.49 -21.67 -1.77
CA LEU A 629 19.06 -21.47 -3.15
C LEU A 629 19.30 -22.78 -3.92
N LEU A 630 18.23 -23.40 -4.44
CA LEU A 630 18.30 -24.67 -5.17
C LEU A 630 18.75 -24.46 -6.62
N PHE A 631 18.06 -23.57 -7.31
CA PHE A 631 18.33 -23.24 -8.71
C PHE A 631 18.39 -21.73 -8.87
N ASN A 632 19.31 -21.29 -9.73
CA ASN A 632 19.45 -19.91 -10.16
C ASN A 632 19.77 -19.92 -11.66
N ASP A 633 19.04 -19.12 -12.43
CA ASP A 633 19.25 -18.95 -13.86
C ASP A 633 18.68 -17.59 -14.29
N PRO A 634 19.51 -16.54 -14.38
CA PRO A 634 19.06 -15.19 -14.76
C PRO A 634 18.37 -15.10 -16.13
N ILE A 635 18.54 -16.09 -17.00
CA ILE A 635 17.92 -16.11 -18.33
C ILE A 635 16.55 -16.81 -18.27
N ASN A 636 16.47 -17.94 -17.58
CA ASN A 636 15.26 -18.75 -17.53
C ASN A 636 14.30 -18.41 -16.37
N PHE A 637 14.81 -17.72 -15.34
CA PHE A 637 14.08 -17.35 -14.12
C PHE A 637 14.07 -15.84 -13.89
N GLU A 638 14.06 -15.03 -14.97
CA GLU A 638 14.05 -13.57 -14.89
C GLU A 638 13.01 -13.08 -13.88
N PHE A 639 11.74 -13.50 -14.00
CA PHE A 639 10.79 -13.31 -12.92
C PHE A 639 9.96 -14.58 -12.71
N LEU A 640 10.19 -15.27 -11.60
CA LEU A 640 9.38 -16.43 -11.21
C LEU A 640 8.10 -15.93 -10.57
N ASN A 641 6.97 -16.09 -11.25
CA ASN A 641 5.68 -15.62 -10.74
C ASN A 641 5.03 -16.62 -9.82
N ASP A 642 5.00 -17.90 -10.16
CA ASP A 642 4.23 -18.89 -9.41
C ASP A 642 4.96 -20.23 -9.37
N LEU A 643 4.75 -20.95 -8.28
CA LEU A 643 5.20 -22.33 -8.14
C LEU A 643 4.19 -23.15 -7.35
N LYS A 644 4.03 -24.41 -7.73
CA LYS A 644 3.15 -25.36 -7.02
C LYS A 644 3.70 -26.77 -7.12
N VAL A 645 3.45 -27.57 -6.09
CA VAL A 645 3.67 -29.02 -6.13
C VAL A 645 2.33 -29.69 -6.39
N ASP A 646 2.27 -30.54 -7.41
CA ASP A 646 1.04 -31.27 -7.74
C ASP A 646 0.89 -32.57 -6.93
N SER A 647 -0.25 -33.25 -7.11
CA SER A 647 -0.55 -34.52 -6.44
C SER A 647 0.41 -35.69 -6.79
N GLU A 648 1.23 -35.55 -7.84
CA GLU A 648 2.24 -36.53 -8.24
C GLU A 648 3.64 -36.18 -7.68
N GLY A 649 3.75 -35.10 -6.87
CA GLY A 649 5.01 -34.64 -6.30
C GLY A 649 5.91 -33.93 -7.32
N ILE A 650 5.34 -33.39 -8.39
CA ILE A 650 6.06 -32.58 -9.38
C ILE A 650 5.93 -31.11 -9.00
N LEU A 651 7.07 -30.45 -8.83
CA LEU A 651 7.19 -29.01 -8.67
C LEU A 651 7.12 -28.35 -10.05
N TRP A 652 6.11 -27.51 -10.25
CA TRP A 652 5.89 -26.68 -11.44
C TRP A 652 6.31 -25.25 -11.15
N LEU A 653 6.99 -24.63 -12.12
CA LEU A 653 7.52 -23.28 -12.05
C LEU A 653 7.01 -22.47 -13.25
N LEU A 654 6.43 -21.30 -13.01
CA LEU A 654 6.11 -20.31 -14.05
C LEU A 654 7.10 -19.17 -13.96
N SER A 655 7.83 -18.92 -15.05
CA SER A 655 8.68 -17.74 -15.19
C SER A 655 8.29 -16.93 -16.40
N ASP A 656 8.28 -15.61 -16.25
CA ASP A 656 8.10 -14.65 -17.33
C ASP A 656 9.13 -13.51 -17.23
N LYS A 657 8.87 -12.44 -17.98
CA LYS A 657 9.61 -11.19 -17.96
C LYS A 657 8.73 -10.03 -17.46
N LEU A 658 8.01 -10.23 -16.35
CA LEU A 658 7.06 -9.26 -15.80
C LEU A 658 7.64 -7.84 -15.62
N PRO A 659 8.86 -7.64 -15.06
CA PRO A 659 9.45 -6.30 -14.94
C PRO A 659 9.61 -5.60 -16.30
N ARG A 660 10.02 -6.32 -17.35
CA ARG A 660 10.08 -5.77 -18.71
C ARG A 660 8.70 -5.46 -19.26
N PHE A 661 7.73 -6.33 -19.02
CA PHE A 661 6.36 -6.14 -19.47
C PHE A 661 5.73 -4.86 -18.90
N MET A 662 6.04 -4.52 -17.64
CA MET A 662 5.49 -3.33 -16.97
C MET A 662 6.28 -2.06 -17.26
N TYR A 663 7.62 -2.13 -17.24
CA TYR A 663 8.47 -0.93 -17.24
C TYR A 663 9.27 -0.72 -18.53
N GLN A 664 9.25 -1.69 -19.45
CA GLN A 664 9.98 -1.64 -20.72
C GLN A 664 9.11 -2.25 -21.85
N SER A 665 9.76 -2.87 -22.84
CA SER A 665 9.13 -3.63 -23.92
C SER A 665 9.64 -5.07 -23.92
N LEU A 666 8.77 -6.00 -24.31
CA LEU A 666 9.16 -7.38 -24.61
C LEU A 666 9.60 -7.51 -26.07
N ASP A 667 10.60 -8.35 -26.34
CA ASP A 667 10.92 -8.72 -27.72
C ASP A 667 9.97 -9.85 -28.18
N PRO A 668 9.09 -9.61 -29.17
CA PRO A 668 8.16 -10.62 -29.67
C PRO A 668 8.83 -11.82 -30.35
N ASN A 669 10.13 -11.73 -30.65
CA ASN A 669 10.90 -12.78 -31.33
C ASN A 669 11.65 -13.71 -30.37
N GLU A 670 11.73 -13.36 -29.08
CA GLU A 670 12.37 -14.16 -28.04
C GLU A 670 11.35 -14.92 -27.19
N ILE A 671 11.79 -15.96 -26.48
CA ILE A 671 10.95 -16.64 -25.49
C ILE A 671 10.80 -15.74 -24.26
N ASN A 672 9.57 -15.29 -24.01
CA ASN A 672 9.23 -14.39 -22.91
C ASN A 672 8.57 -15.12 -21.74
N TYR A 673 7.95 -16.28 -21.98
CA TYR A 673 7.19 -17.02 -20.98
C TYR A 673 7.63 -18.49 -20.97
N ARG A 674 7.83 -19.06 -19.78
CA ARG A 674 8.28 -20.44 -19.59
C ARG A 674 7.51 -21.11 -18.47
N ILE A 675 7.18 -22.37 -18.69
CA ILE A 675 6.78 -23.28 -17.62
C ILE A 675 7.77 -24.44 -17.56
N MET A 676 8.29 -24.71 -16.38
CA MET A 676 9.26 -25.77 -16.12
C MET A 676 8.73 -26.71 -15.04
N SER A 677 9.28 -27.92 -14.98
CA SER A 677 8.92 -28.89 -13.95
C SER A 677 10.10 -29.74 -13.48
N ILE A 678 10.08 -30.16 -12.24
CA ILE A 678 11.03 -31.11 -11.66
C ILE A 678 10.32 -31.94 -10.59
N LYS A 679 10.73 -33.18 -10.33
CA LYS A 679 10.22 -33.90 -9.14
C LYS A 679 10.73 -33.20 -7.88
N ALA A 680 9.85 -32.93 -6.92
CA ALA A 680 10.20 -32.22 -5.70
C ALA A 680 11.34 -32.90 -4.93
N LYS A 681 11.34 -34.25 -4.86
CA LYS A 681 12.42 -35.03 -4.25
C LYS A 681 13.76 -34.87 -4.98
N ASP A 682 13.75 -34.88 -6.30
CA ASP A 682 14.97 -34.69 -7.11
C ASP A 682 15.51 -33.27 -6.95
N ALA A 683 14.63 -32.28 -6.72
CA ALA A 683 15.00 -30.89 -6.53
C ALA A 683 15.75 -30.64 -5.22
N ILE A 684 15.43 -31.38 -4.15
CA ILE A 684 16.04 -31.23 -2.83
C ILE A 684 17.16 -32.24 -2.55
N ALA A 685 17.35 -33.25 -3.40
CA ALA A 685 18.30 -34.33 -3.18
C ALA A 685 19.73 -33.80 -2.95
N GLY A 686 20.37 -34.25 -1.86
CA GLY A 686 21.72 -33.84 -1.48
C GLY A 686 21.83 -32.40 -0.96
N THR A 687 20.71 -31.74 -0.69
CA THR A 687 20.66 -30.39 -0.11
C THR A 687 20.28 -30.44 1.37
N VAL A 688 20.38 -29.30 2.07
CA VAL A 688 19.91 -29.20 3.46
C VAL A 688 18.37 -29.20 3.58
N CYS A 689 17.61 -29.27 2.49
CA CYS A 689 16.16 -29.42 2.54
C CYS A 689 15.71 -30.90 2.57
N GLU A 690 16.57 -31.82 2.14
CA GLU A 690 16.42 -33.25 2.40
C GLU A 690 16.66 -33.56 3.89
#